data_AF-A0A2V7VRX8-F1
#
_entry.id   AF-A0A2V7VRX8-F1
#
_cell.length_a   1.000
_cell.length_b   1.000
_cell.length_c   1.000
_cell.angle_alpha   90.00
_cell.angle_beta   90.00
_cell.angle_gamma   90.00
#
_symmetry.space_group_name_H-M   'P 1'
#
loop_
_entity.id
_entity.type
_entity.pdbx_description
1 polymer ?
#
loop_
_entity_poly.entity_id
_entity_poly.type
_entity_poly.pdbx_seq_one_letter_code
_entity_poly.pdbx_strand_id
1 'polypeptide(L)'
;PGTDLQALSTPFGQPRFTSRRGKITQRSRVTDGVEWEVKQVVDSITPGNPSYNEKSRLAKTMQRDGKTWGSASVDPKALAHANSAMTCYACHSAWTTSCFGCHLSQKANQKKPMLHNEGGESRNSISYNFQTLRDDVYFLAKDGTVTKSRIAPARSACAILVSSQNQNREWIYSQQQTTSSGGFAGTAFSTYVPHTVRAKETKACTDCHVAESGDNNAWIAQLLMQGTGLVNFIGRFAYVGEGHHGFEAVVVTERDEPQAVIGSRLHEMAYPAEYKAHKARGEKLEESYHHGGDVLSLQLRGEYLFAAQGHDGLRVYDVAQIDHKGFSERMVSAPVSPLGQKLYLGTKDASSVALPTTMTMDPARKVAPANQEQPVHPLYDYAYVTDREEGLVVVGPLHTLLDGDPRNNFIRRAGAFNEGGVLSGATSMTIAGTIGYVTTPRSLAVLGLEDPVKPRLVAQVGAPLRNPRAVAVQFRYAFVLDSEGLKVIDVTVPSSPRAVAGAAVPLRDARAIYLARTYAYVAAGSEGLAIVDIEKPEKPRVEQVFNAGGAINDANDVKIGMTNGSAFAYVADGKNGLRVVQIISANDTPGAYGFSPRPTPLLVATYPTHGPALALSRGLDRDRAVDETGNQLGVFGRRGARPFNREEQQRMYLLDGKLFTVRDQPPGPARERQAASEAPASPRSR
;
A
#
# COMPACT_ATOMS: atom_id res chain seq x y z
N PRO A 1 -27.55 -23.34 3.70
CA PRO A 1 -28.40 -22.45 2.89
C PRO A 1 -27.55 -21.43 2.10
N GLY A 2 -27.73 -21.35 0.77
CA GLY A 2 -27.02 -20.39 -0.10
C GLY A 2 -25.79 -20.92 -0.88
N THR A 3 -25.36 -22.16 -0.64
CA THR A 3 -24.25 -22.81 -1.37
C THR A 3 -24.70 -23.88 -2.36
N ASP A 4 -25.95 -24.31 -2.26
CA ASP A 4 -26.53 -25.25 -3.22
C ASP A 4 -26.99 -24.50 -4.47
N LEU A 5 -26.21 -24.62 -5.54
CA LEU A 5 -26.51 -23.99 -6.81
C LEU A 5 -27.73 -24.60 -7.51
N GLN A 6 -28.13 -25.81 -7.14
CA GLN A 6 -29.31 -26.50 -7.72
C GLN A 6 -30.62 -25.87 -7.25
N ALA A 7 -30.61 -25.21 -6.09
CA ALA A 7 -31.77 -24.49 -5.56
C ALA A 7 -32.02 -23.13 -6.24
N LEU A 8 -31.12 -22.68 -7.13
CA LEU A 8 -31.27 -21.39 -7.81
C LEU A 8 -32.17 -21.50 -9.04
N SER A 9 -33.09 -20.55 -9.20
CA SER A 9 -33.92 -20.39 -10.39
C SER A 9 -33.62 -19.10 -11.14
N THR A 10 -33.97 -19.08 -12.42
CA THR A 10 -34.04 -17.88 -13.25
C THR A 10 -35.35 -17.13 -13.00
N PRO A 11 -35.44 -15.83 -13.32
CA PRO A 11 -36.72 -15.09 -13.29
C PRO A 11 -37.83 -15.71 -14.17
N PHE A 12 -37.45 -16.59 -15.10
CA PHE A 12 -38.35 -17.31 -16.01
C PHE A 12 -38.84 -18.66 -15.44
N GLY A 13 -38.66 -18.91 -14.15
CA GLY A 13 -39.13 -20.13 -13.47
C GLY A 13 -38.30 -21.39 -13.73
N GLN A 14 -37.22 -21.29 -14.51
CA GLN A 14 -36.36 -22.44 -14.86
C GLN A 14 -35.20 -22.61 -13.84
N PRO A 15 -34.73 -23.84 -13.56
CA PRO A 15 -33.50 -24.06 -12.81
C PRO A 15 -32.32 -23.32 -13.44
N ARG A 16 -31.55 -22.59 -12.63
CA ARG A 16 -30.41 -21.79 -13.11
C ARG A 16 -29.23 -22.66 -13.51
N PHE A 17 -28.98 -23.73 -12.77
CA PHE A 17 -27.90 -24.68 -13.04
C PHE A 17 -28.49 -26.07 -13.27
N THR A 18 -28.08 -26.75 -14.34
CA THR A 18 -28.45 -28.14 -14.58
C THR A 18 -27.23 -28.99 -14.90
N SER A 19 -27.29 -30.28 -14.59
CA SER A 19 -26.27 -31.26 -14.96
C SER A 19 -26.84 -32.19 -16.03
N ARG A 20 -26.18 -32.28 -17.18
CA ARG A 20 -26.55 -33.19 -18.27
C ARG A 20 -25.31 -33.92 -18.76
N ARG A 21 -25.33 -35.26 -18.72
CA ARG A 21 -24.22 -36.13 -19.18
C ARG A 21 -22.85 -35.74 -18.60
N GLY A 22 -22.81 -35.35 -17.31
CA GLY A 22 -21.59 -34.95 -16.61
C GLY A 22 -21.15 -33.49 -16.85
N LYS A 23 -21.86 -32.72 -17.68
CA LYS A 23 -21.59 -31.30 -17.93
C LYS A 23 -22.55 -30.42 -17.14
N ILE A 24 -22.00 -29.36 -16.54
CA ILE A 24 -22.79 -28.34 -15.84
C ILE A 24 -23.15 -27.26 -16.86
N THR A 25 -24.43 -26.88 -16.93
CA THR A 25 -24.92 -25.76 -17.74
C THR A 25 -25.50 -24.69 -16.83
N GLN A 26 -25.32 -23.43 -17.21
CA GLN A 26 -25.90 -22.27 -16.54
C GLN A 26 -26.83 -21.53 -17.49
N ARG A 27 -28.02 -21.16 -17.00
CA ARG A 27 -28.97 -20.29 -17.70
C ARG A 27 -28.76 -18.81 -17.34
N SER A 28 -29.00 -17.94 -18.31
CA SER A 28 -29.02 -16.49 -18.10
C SER A 28 -30.14 -16.09 -17.14
N ARG A 29 -29.88 -15.12 -16.27
CA ARG A 29 -30.91 -14.50 -15.43
C ARG A 29 -31.50 -13.23 -16.05
N VAL A 30 -30.97 -12.78 -17.18
CA VAL A 30 -31.34 -11.51 -17.81
C VAL A 30 -31.91 -11.67 -19.22
N THR A 31 -31.76 -12.84 -19.83
CA THR A 31 -32.23 -13.13 -21.20
C THR A 31 -32.81 -14.53 -21.21
N ASP A 32 -34.08 -14.67 -21.58
CA ASP A 32 -34.73 -15.98 -21.63
C ASP A 32 -34.12 -16.87 -22.73
N GLY A 33 -34.13 -18.18 -22.52
CA GLY A 33 -33.62 -19.18 -23.46
C GLY A 33 -32.09 -19.27 -23.63
N VAL A 34 -31.31 -18.33 -23.08
CA VAL A 34 -29.84 -18.36 -23.18
C VAL A 34 -29.23 -19.26 -22.10
N GLU A 35 -28.45 -20.26 -22.52
CA GLU A 35 -27.68 -21.14 -21.63
C GLU A 35 -26.27 -21.45 -22.17
N TRP A 36 -25.32 -21.76 -21.29
CA TRP A 36 -23.95 -22.12 -21.66
C TRP A 36 -23.37 -23.18 -20.73
N GLU A 37 -22.39 -23.95 -21.22
CA GLU A 37 -21.63 -24.89 -20.42
C GLU A 37 -20.68 -24.16 -19.45
N VAL A 38 -20.73 -24.54 -18.18
CA VAL A 38 -19.81 -24.06 -17.15
C VAL A 38 -18.59 -24.98 -17.17
N LYS A 39 -17.47 -24.47 -17.71
CA LYS A 39 -16.20 -25.19 -17.71
C LYS A 39 -15.74 -25.50 -16.30
N GLN A 40 -15.32 -26.74 -16.06
CA GLN A 40 -14.78 -27.21 -14.79
C GLN A 40 -13.24 -27.26 -14.85
N VAL A 41 -12.58 -27.20 -13.68
CA VAL A 41 -11.11 -27.31 -13.61
C VAL A 41 -10.62 -28.65 -14.18
N VAL A 42 -11.40 -29.73 -14.04
CA VAL A 42 -11.04 -31.02 -14.63
C VAL A 42 -10.91 -30.95 -16.16
N ASP A 43 -11.68 -30.07 -16.82
CA ASP A 43 -11.62 -29.88 -18.27
C ASP A 43 -10.30 -29.23 -18.70
N SER A 44 -9.77 -28.29 -17.91
CA SER A 44 -8.53 -27.58 -18.25
C SER A 44 -7.26 -28.37 -17.95
N ILE A 45 -7.32 -29.40 -17.10
CA ILE A 45 -6.14 -30.17 -16.70
C ILE A 45 -6.05 -31.55 -17.36
N THR A 46 -7.09 -31.97 -18.10
CA THR A 46 -7.16 -33.31 -18.70
C THR A 46 -6.70 -33.28 -20.16
N PRO A 47 -5.58 -33.93 -20.52
CA PRO A 47 -5.14 -34.03 -21.91
C PRO A 47 -6.24 -34.59 -22.82
N GLY A 48 -6.37 -34.02 -24.03
CA GLY A 48 -7.41 -34.39 -25.00
C GLY A 48 -8.76 -33.69 -24.81
N ASN A 49 -8.98 -32.96 -23.72
CA ASN A 49 -10.17 -32.10 -23.58
C ASN A 49 -10.04 -30.82 -24.45
N PRO A 50 -11.09 -30.33 -25.12
CA PRO A 50 -11.02 -29.10 -25.91
C PRO A 50 -10.64 -27.83 -25.13
N SER A 51 -10.80 -27.83 -23.81
CA SER A 51 -10.39 -26.73 -22.92
C SER A 51 -9.04 -26.96 -22.24
N TYR A 52 -8.28 -27.98 -22.66
CA TYR A 52 -6.99 -28.34 -22.08
C TYR A 52 -5.99 -27.17 -22.09
N ASN A 53 -5.27 -27.03 -20.99
CA ASN A 53 -4.21 -26.05 -20.81
C ASN A 53 -3.09 -26.64 -19.94
N GLU A 54 -1.91 -26.84 -20.53
CA GLU A 54 -0.74 -27.41 -19.83
C GLU A 54 -0.37 -26.61 -18.57
N LYS A 55 -0.45 -25.27 -18.62
CA LYS A 55 -0.16 -24.41 -17.47
C LYS A 55 -1.17 -24.65 -16.34
N SER A 56 -2.45 -24.83 -16.69
CA SER A 56 -3.50 -25.20 -15.74
C SER A 56 -3.22 -26.56 -15.13
N ARG A 57 -2.86 -27.56 -15.93
CA ARG A 57 -2.48 -28.89 -15.45
C ARG A 57 -1.32 -28.81 -14.48
N LEU A 58 -0.23 -28.13 -14.86
CA LEU A 58 0.96 -27.94 -14.02
C LEU A 58 0.60 -27.31 -12.68
N ALA A 59 0.00 -26.11 -12.70
CA ALA A 59 -0.34 -25.38 -11.49
C ALA A 59 -1.28 -26.19 -10.59
N LYS A 60 -2.32 -26.81 -11.17
CA LYS A 60 -3.35 -27.50 -10.37
C LYS A 60 -2.87 -28.81 -9.75
N THR A 61 -2.01 -29.55 -10.45
CA THR A 61 -1.59 -30.90 -10.04
C THR A 61 -0.26 -30.93 -9.31
N MET A 62 0.40 -29.77 -9.14
CA MET A 62 1.61 -29.65 -8.33
C MET A 62 1.37 -30.16 -6.90
N GLN A 63 2.24 -31.08 -6.46
CA GLN A 63 2.25 -31.59 -5.10
C GLN A 63 3.08 -30.70 -4.18
N ARG A 64 2.91 -30.87 -2.87
CA ARG A 64 3.63 -30.12 -1.83
C ARG A 64 5.15 -30.36 -1.83
N ASP A 65 5.63 -31.40 -2.49
CA ASP A 65 7.06 -31.66 -2.68
C ASP A 65 7.72 -30.71 -3.70
N GLY A 66 6.93 -29.92 -4.44
CA GLY A 66 7.39 -28.98 -5.46
C GLY A 66 7.98 -29.63 -6.72
N LYS A 67 7.90 -30.96 -6.83
CA LYS A 67 8.54 -31.74 -7.91
C LYS A 67 7.53 -32.60 -8.66
N THR A 68 6.58 -33.17 -7.94
CA THR A 68 5.61 -34.08 -8.52
C THR A 68 4.40 -33.31 -9.06
N TRP A 69 4.02 -33.59 -10.30
CA TRP A 69 2.83 -33.01 -10.94
C TRP A 69 2.30 -33.92 -12.05
N GLY A 70 1.17 -33.54 -12.66
CA GLY A 70 0.65 -34.14 -13.90
C GLY A 70 -0.59 -35.01 -13.74
N SER A 71 -0.93 -35.47 -12.53
CA SER A 71 -2.06 -36.37 -12.30
C SER A 71 -3.14 -35.76 -11.41
N ALA A 72 -4.39 -35.88 -11.87
CA ALA A 72 -5.59 -35.50 -11.12
C ALA A 72 -6.07 -36.59 -10.13
N SER A 73 -5.49 -37.80 -10.16
CA SER A 73 -5.83 -38.92 -9.26
C SER A 73 -5.03 -38.93 -7.94
N VAL A 74 -4.28 -37.87 -7.67
CA VAL A 74 -3.49 -37.69 -6.45
C VAL A 74 -4.42 -37.39 -5.27
N ASP A 75 -4.09 -37.91 -4.08
CA ASP A 75 -4.74 -37.52 -2.82
C ASP A 75 -4.84 -35.99 -2.74
N PRO A 76 -6.06 -35.41 -2.62
CA PRO A 76 -6.24 -33.97 -2.50
C PRO A 76 -5.40 -33.31 -1.40
N LYS A 77 -5.01 -34.05 -0.35
CA LYS A 77 -4.13 -33.54 0.72
C LYS A 77 -2.67 -33.36 0.29
N ALA A 78 -2.21 -34.12 -0.71
CA ALA A 78 -0.86 -34.01 -1.24
C ALA A 78 -0.69 -32.85 -2.23
N LEU A 79 -1.80 -32.32 -2.78
CA LEU A 79 -1.77 -31.16 -3.68
C LEU A 79 -1.39 -29.87 -2.93
N ALA A 80 -0.53 -29.06 -3.56
CA ALA A 80 -0.25 -27.71 -3.12
C ALA A 80 -1.49 -26.81 -3.28
N HIS A 81 -2.24 -27.00 -4.37
CA HIS A 81 -3.41 -26.18 -4.72
C HIS A 81 -4.73 -26.94 -4.64
N ALA A 82 -4.99 -27.60 -3.51
CA ALA A 82 -6.22 -28.37 -3.28
C ALA A 82 -7.49 -27.50 -3.38
N ASN A 83 -8.60 -28.07 -3.88
CA ASN A 83 -9.91 -27.37 -3.97
C ASN A 83 -10.46 -26.91 -2.61
N SER A 84 -10.04 -27.57 -1.53
CA SER A 84 -10.37 -27.22 -0.15
C SER A 84 -9.63 -25.99 0.37
N ALA A 85 -8.50 -25.64 -0.25
CA ALA A 85 -7.63 -24.54 0.20
C ALA A 85 -7.66 -23.34 -0.75
N MET A 86 -7.83 -23.55 -2.05
CA MET A 86 -7.74 -22.50 -3.07
C MET A 86 -8.93 -22.56 -4.04
N THR A 87 -9.39 -21.39 -4.45
CA THR A 87 -10.46 -21.23 -5.45
C THR A 87 -9.89 -21.36 -6.86
N CYS A 88 -10.65 -21.93 -7.80
CA CYS A 88 -10.19 -22.08 -9.20
C CYS A 88 -9.89 -20.72 -9.86
N TYR A 89 -10.67 -19.69 -9.53
CA TYR A 89 -10.51 -18.36 -10.07
C TYR A 89 -9.28 -17.60 -9.51
N ALA A 90 -8.61 -18.13 -8.48
CA ALA A 90 -7.27 -17.66 -8.09
C ALA A 90 -6.19 -18.01 -9.12
N CYS A 91 -6.42 -19.01 -9.98
CA CYS A 91 -5.50 -19.34 -11.07
C CYS A 91 -6.02 -18.84 -12.43
N HIS A 92 -7.33 -18.74 -12.59
CA HIS A 92 -7.96 -18.58 -13.90
C HIS A 92 -8.46 -17.17 -14.23
N SER A 93 -8.01 -16.14 -13.50
CA SER A 93 -8.37 -14.75 -13.74
C SER A 93 -7.33 -14.05 -14.61
N ALA A 94 -7.74 -13.48 -15.74
CA ALA A 94 -6.83 -12.77 -16.66
C ALA A 94 -6.34 -11.44 -16.06
N TRP A 95 -7.25 -10.65 -15.50
CA TRP A 95 -6.98 -9.39 -14.81
C TRP A 95 -7.99 -9.18 -13.67
N THR A 96 -7.66 -8.26 -12.77
CA THR A 96 -8.45 -7.94 -11.59
C THR A 96 -8.51 -6.43 -11.40
N THR A 97 -9.71 -5.86 -11.39
CA THR A 97 -9.90 -4.43 -11.12
C THR A 97 -9.72 -4.11 -9.64
N SER A 98 -8.95 -3.07 -9.32
CA SER A 98 -8.86 -2.47 -7.99
C SER A 98 -9.17 -0.99 -8.05
N CYS A 99 -9.95 -0.52 -7.06
CA CYS A 99 -10.28 0.88 -6.88
C CYS A 99 -9.50 1.43 -5.68
N PHE A 100 -8.47 2.21 -5.93
CA PHE A 100 -7.67 2.88 -4.90
C PHE A 100 -8.24 4.25 -4.57
N GLY A 101 -9.54 4.30 -4.37
CA GLY A 101 -10.17 5.36 -3.62
C GLY A 101 -11.19 6.19 -4.35
N CYS A 102 -12.03 6.79 -3.52
CA CYS A 102 -13.10 7.68 -3.91
C CYS A 102 -13.06 8.87 -2.97
N HIS A 103 -13.19 10.06 -3.53
CA HIS A 103 -13.35 11.27 -2.74
C HIS A 103 -14.85 11.62 -2.68
N LEU A 104 -15.41 11.51 -1.48
CA LEU A 104 -16.79 11.89 -1.19
C LEU A 104 -16.81 13.33 -0.70
N SER A 105 -17.12 14.24 -1.62
CA SER A 105 -17.14 15.67 -1.35
C SER A 105 -18.58 16.14 -1.19
N GLN A 106 -18.95 16.50 0.04
CA GLN A 106 -20.25 17.03 0.42
C GLN A 106 -20.25 18.55 0.33
N LYS A 107 -21.27 19.14 -0.31
CA LYS A 107 -21.47 20.59 -0.39
C LYS A 107 -22.88 20.97 0.09
N ALA A 108 -22.98 21.76 1.15
CA ALA A 108 -24.25 22.14 1.80
C ALA A 108 -25.09 23.19 1.03
N ASN A 109 -24.50 23.83 0.02
CA ASN A 109 -25.17 24.85 -0.80
C ASN A 109 -25.65 24.32 -2.14
N GLN A 110 -25.62 23.01 -2.36
CA GLN A 110 -26.04 22.39 -3.61
C GLN A 110 -27.31 21.59 -3.41
N LYS A 111 -28.44 22.15 -3.90
CA LYS A 111 -29.74 21.50 -3.87
C LYS A 111 -29.83 20.45 -4.98
N LYS A 112 -30.11 19.19 -4.64
CA LYS A 112 -30.32 18.10 -5.60
C LYS A 112 -31.47 17.19 -5.19
N PRO A 113 -32.17 16.55 -6.16
CA PRO A 113 -33.10 15.47 -5.88
C PRO A 113 -32.39 14.30 -5.17
N MET A 114 -33.09 13.64 -4.25
CA MET A 114 -32.57 12.42 -3.62
C MET A 114 -32.53 11.26 -4.62
N LEU A 115 -31.40 10.55 -4.69
CA LEU A 115 -31.15 9.51 -5.69
C LEU A 115 -31.68 8.10 -5.30
N HIS A 116 -32.13 7.90 -4.06
CA HIS A 116 -32.51 6.59 -3.51
C HIS A 116 -34.02 6.41 -3.27
N ASN A 117 -34.86 6.93 -4.17
CA ASN A 117 -36.32 6.75 -4.14
C ASN A 117 -37.04 7.32 -2.89
N GLU A 118 -36.39 8.21 -2.13
CA GLU A 118 -36.98 8.86 -0.94
C GLU A 118 -37.88 10.05 -1.30
N GLY A 119 -37.82 10.52 -2.55
CA GLY A 119 -38.46 11.78 -2.97
C GLY A 119 -37.80 13.01 -2.35
N GLY A 120 -38.23 14.20 -2.77
CA GLY A 120 -37.75 15.47 -2.22
C GLY A 120 -36.34 15.89 -2.68
N GLU A 121 -35.86 16.96 -2.06
CA GLU A 121 -34.57 17.60 -2.37
C GLU A 121 -33.71 17.69 -1.11
N SER A 122 -32.40 17.43 -1.26
CA SER A 122 -31.41 17.67 -0.21
C SER A 122 -30.52 18.85 -0.60
N ARG A 123 -30.15 19.67 0.39
CA ARG A 123 -29.13 20.73 0.23
C ARG A 123 -27.71 20.22 0.51
N ASN A 124 -27.57 19.00 1.02
CA ASN A 124 -26.29 18.35 1.29
C ASN A 124 -25.97 17.35 0.18
N SER A 125 -25.65 17.86 -1.00
CA SER A 125 -25.26 17.01 -2.13
C SER A 125 -23.87 16.42 -1.89
N ILE A 126 -23.76 15.10 -2.00
CA ILE A 126 -22.50 14.37 -1.94
C ILE A 126 -22.18 13.90 -3.36
N SER A 127 -21.01 14.30 -3.86
CA SER A 127 -20.47 13.78 -5.11
C SER A 127 -19.64 12.53 -4.86
N TYR A 128 -19.67 11.58 -5.80
CA TYR A 128 -18.88 10.35 -5.75
C TYR A 128 -17.81 10.41 -6.84
N ASN A 129 -16.58 10.79 -6.48
CA ASN A 129 -15.50 11.03 -7.43
C ASN A 129 -14.46 9.91 -7.33
N PHE A 130 -14.36 9.08 -8.38
CA PHE A 130 -13.32 8.06 -8.45
C PHE A 130 -11.95 8.71 -8.57
N GLN A 131 -11.02 8.28 -7.73
CA GLN A 131 -9.63 8.72 -7.81
C GLN A 131 -8.89 7.77 -8.74
N THR A 132 -8.36 6.66 -8.24
CA THR A 132 -7.46 5.78 -9.00
C THR A 132 -8.08 4.40 -9.25
N LEU A 133 -8.19 4.00 -10.51
CA LEU A 133 -8.61 2.66 -10.94
C LEU A 133 -7.47 1.96 -11.68
N ARG A 134 -7.24 0.68 -11.38
CA ARG A 134 -6.12 -0.12 -11.92
C ARG A 134 -6.54 -1.57 -12.16
N ASP A 135 -5.98 -2.22 -13.18
CA ASP A 135 -6.22 -3.62 -13.54
C ASP A 135 -4.94 -4.49 -13.55
N ASP A 136 -3.78 -3.85 -13.39
CA ASP A 136 -2.45 -4.45 -13.19
C ASP A 136 -2.18 -4.89 -11.76
N VAL A 137 -3.22 -4.96 -10.93
CA VAL A 137 -3.12 -5.31 -9.50
C VAL A 137 -3.60 -6.72 -9.29
N TYR A 138 -2.79 -7.58 -8.65
CA TYR A 138 -3.21 -8.93 -8.27
C TYR A 138 -2.97 -9.18 -6.79
N PHE A 139 -4.04 -9.40 -6.01
CA PHE A 139 -3.98 -9.67 -4.57
C PHE A 139 -4.53 -11.05 -4.25
N LEU A 140 -3.99 -11.71 -3.23
CA LEU A 140 -4.56 -12.93 -2.66
C LEU A 140 -4.91 -12.73 -1.18
N ALA A 141 -6.06 -13.26 -0.78
CA ALA A 141 -6.52 -13.21 0.60
C ALA A 141 -7.34 -14.46 0.96
N LYS A 142 -7.69 -14.60 2.24
CA LYS A 142 -8.65 -15.61 2.71
C LYS A 142 -10.06 -15.09 2.48
N ASP A 143 -10.88 -15.88 1.78
CA ASP A 143 -12.30 -15.56 1.57
C ASP A 143 -13.14 -15.82 2.83
N GLY A 144 -14.41 -15.44 2.80
CA GLY A 144 -15.29 -15.57 3.95
C GLY A 144 -15.52 -17.02 4.41
N THR A 145 -15.96 -17.20 5.65
CA THR A 145 -16.22 -18.55 6.20
C THR A 145 -17.31 -19.31 5.44
N VAL A 146 -18.25 -18.59 4.82
CA VAL A 146 -19.30 -19.18 3.96
C VAL A 146 -18.74 -19.90 2.73
N THR A 147 -17.58 -19.48 2.23
CA THR A 147 -16.86 -20.12 1.11
C THR A 147 -15.68 -20.97 1.58
N LYS A 148 -15.69 -21.35 2.87
CA LYS A 148 -14.72 -22.22 3.55
C LYS A 148 -13.33 -21.61 3.68
N SER A 149 -13.24 -20.28 3.75
CA SER A 149 -11.96 -19.56 3.96
C SER A 149 -10.87 -19.96 2.98
N ARG A 150 -11.24 -20.20 1.72
CA ARG A 150 -10.31 -20.55 0.65
C ARG A 150 -9.54 -19.32 0.19
N ILE A 151 -8.37 -19.54 -0.38
CA ILE A 151 -7.58 -18.51 -1.05
C ILE A 151 -8.33 -18.03 -2.30
N ALA A 152 -8.54 -16.73 -2.39
CA ALA A 152 -9.26 -16.07 -3.47
C ALA A 152 -8.54 -14.77 -3.88
N PRO A 153 -8.69 -14.33 -5.14
CA PRO A 153 -8.36 -12.98 -5.53
C PRO A 153 -9.06 -11.97 -4.63
N ALA A 154 -8.31 -10.96 -4.22
CA ALA A 154 -8.83 -9.78 -3.55
C ALA A 154 -8.66 -8.54 -4.43
N ARG A 155 -9.35 -7.47 -4.08
CA ARG A 155 -9.19 -6.15 -4.66
C ARG A 155 -9.31 -5.09 -3.58
N SER A 156 -8.70 -3.92 -3.82
CA SER A 156 -9.17 -2.73 -3.12
C SER A 156 -10.60 -2.44 -3.59
N ALA A 157 -11.52 -2.44 -2.64
CA ALA A 157 -12.95 -2.32 -2.90
C ALA A 157 -13.41 -0.86 -2.77
N CYS A 158 -12.82 -0.12 -1.83
CA CYS A 158 -13.05 1.31 -1.64
C CYS A 158 -11.95 1.89 -0.75
N ALA A 159 -11.38 3.05 -1.08
CA ALA A 159 -10.52 3.82 -0.17
C ALA A 159 -11.12 5.23 -0.02
N ILE A 160 -12.02 5.38 0.95
CA ILE A 160 -12.84 6.58 1.05
C ILE A 160 -12.07 7.68 1.75
N LEU A 161 -12.04 8.84 1.09
CA LEU A 161 -11.67 10.12 1.68
C LEU A 161 -12.90 11.02 1.69
N VAL A 162 -13.11 11.76 2.77
CA VAL A 162 -14.29 12.61 2.93
C VAL A 162 -13.92 14.08 3.05
N SER A 163 -14.67 14.93 2.37
CA SER A 163 -14.63 16.38 2.57
C SER A 163 -16.04 16.90 2.77
N SER A 164 -16.18 17.93 3.58
CA SER A 164 -17.47 18.60 3.78
C SER A 164 -17.31 20.11 3.74
N GLN A 165 -18.22 20.75 3.00
CA GLN A 165 -18.34 22.18 2.91
C GLN A 165 -19.68 22.63 3.50
N ASN A 166 -19.61 23.53 4.49
CA ASN A 166 -20.79 24.08 5.15
C ASN A 166 -21.49 25.18 4.32
N GLN A 167 -22.57 25.76 4.86
CA GLN A 167 -23.36 26.79 4.19
C GLN A 167 -22.61 28.12 3.97
N ASN A 168 -21.55 28.38 4.75
CA ASN A 168 -20.69 29.55 4.57
C ASN A 168 -19.62 29.34 3.49
N ARG A 169 -19.63 28.19 2.80
CA ARG A 169 -18.60 27.75 1.85
C ARG A 169 -17.23 27.57 2.53
N GLU A 170 -17.24 27.11 3.78
CA GLU A 170 -16.04 26.74 4.54
C GLU A 170 -15.86 25.23 4.45
N TRP A 171 -14.66 24.77 4.10
CA TRP A 171 -14.33 23.35 4.15
C TRP A 171 -14.01 22.98 5.59
N ILE A 172 -14.98 22.38 6.27
CA ILE A 172 -14.85 22.02 7.69
C ILE A 172 -13.91 20.84 7.92
N TYR A 173 -13.71 20.03 6.89
CA TYR A 173 -12.63 19.07 6.78
C TYR A 173 -12.38 18.75 5.31
N SER A 174 -11.13 18.46 4.97
CA SER A 174 -10.66 18.22 3.61
C SER A 174 -9.90 16.89 3.54
N GLN A 175 -10.35 15.99 2.67
CA GLN A 175 -9.74 14.69 2.37
C GLN A 175 -9.43 13.84 3.62
N GLN A 176 -10.34 13.85 4.59
CA GLN A 176 -10.16 13.11 5.83
C GLN A 176 -10.26 11.61 5.63
N GLN A 177 -9.42 10.88 6.36
CA GLN A 177 -9.45 9.43 6.42
C GLN A 177 -10.65 8.94 7.24
N THR A 178 -11.09 7.72 6.99
CA THR A 178 -12.14 7.07 7.78
C THR A 178 -11.55 5.89 8.56
N THR A 179 -12.15 5.57 9.71
CA THR A 179 -11.77 4.45 10.57
C THR A 179 -13.00 3.58 10.81
N SER A 180 -12.86 2.26 10.62
CA SER A 180 -13.95 1.31 10.81
C SER A 180 -14.38 1.25 12.29
N SER A 181 -15.57 0.72 12.54
CA SER A 181 -16.05 0.51 13.92
C SER A 181 -15.15 -0.44 14.73
N GLY A 182 -14.42 -1.33 14.04
CA GLY A 182 -13.45 -2.25 14.66
C GLY A 182 -12.05 -1.67 14.82
N GLY A 183 -11.80 -0.42 14.39
CA GLY A 183 -10.50 0.25 14.53
C GLY A 183 -9.54 0.09 13.36
N PHE A 184 -9.97 -0.55 12.26
CA PHE A 184 -9.19 -0.68 11.04
C PHE A 184 -9.28 0.58 10.17
N ALA A 185 -8.32 0.75 9.28
CA ALA A 185 -8.38 1.79 8.25
C ALA A 185 -9.64 1.64 7.40
N GLY A 186 -10.23 2.78 7.00
CA GLY A 186 -11.38 2.86 6.11
C GLY A 186 -11.08 2.49 4.65
N THR A 187 -9.82 2.18 4.33
CA THR A 187 -9.45 1.50 3.09
C THR A 187 -9.92 0.05 3.15
N ALA A 188 -11.00 -0.22 2.44
CA ALA A 188 -11.69 -1.51 2.41
C ALA A 188 -11.23 -2.39 1.25
N PHE A 189 -11.10 -3.67 1.53
CA PHE A 189 -10.77 -4.72 0.58
C PHE A 189 -11.89 -5.74 0.48
N SER A 190 -11.91 -6.51 -0.59
CA SER A 190 -12.87 -7.61 -0.74
C SER A 190 -12.25 -8.73 -1.54
N THR A 191 -12.36 -9.95 -1.03
CA THR A 191 -12.27 -11.13 -1.88
C THR A 191 -13.42 -11.13 -2.87
N TYR A 192 -13.22 -11.66 -4.08
CA TYR A 192 -14.26 -11.70 -5.10
C TYR A 192 -13.97 -12.74 -6.19
N VAL A 193 -14.99 -12.99 -7.02
CA VAL A 193 -14.84 -13.75 -8.26
C VAL A 193 -14.68 -12.74 -9.38
N PRO A 194 -13.51 -12.64 -10.03
CA PRO A 194 -13.33 -11.72 -11.15
C PRO A 194 -14.24 -12.08 -12.34
N HIS A 195 -14.70 -11.10 -13.11
CA HIS A 195 -15.47 -11.35 -14.33
C HIS A 195 -14.58 -11.81 -15.52
N THR A 196 -13.35 -12.19 -15.24
CA THR A 196 -12.31 -12.55 -16.20
C THR A 196 -11.93 -14.03 -16.13
N VAL A 197 -12.72 -14.84 -15.42
CA VAL A 197 -12.44 -16.25 -15.19
C VAL A 197 -12.65 -17.06 -16.46
N ARG A 198 -11.57 -17.67 -16.96
CA ARG A 198 -11.55 -18.40 -18.24
C ARG A 198 -10.60 -19.60 -18.15
N ALA A 199 -10.85 -20.62 -18.97
CA ALA A 199 -10.00 -21.82 -19.02
C ALA A 199 -8.69 -21.62 -19.82
N LYS A 200 -8.59 -20.54 -20.61
CA LYS A 200 -7.44 -20.29 -21.50
C LYS A 200 -6.28 -19.61 -20.77
N GLU A 201 -6.58 -18.64 -19.92
CA GLU A 201 -5.63 -17.92 -19.10
C GLU A 201 -5.37 -18.71 -17.81
N THR A 202 -4.12 -18.74 -17.38
CA THR A 202 -3.72 -19.39 -16.12
C THR A 202 -2.52 -18.66 -15.56
N LYS A 203 -2.62 -18.27 -14.28
CA LYS A 203 -1.49 -17.79 -13.48
C LYS A 203 -0.41 -18.87 -13.42
N ALA A 204 0.82 -18.47 -13.70
CA ALA A 204 1.99 -19.31 -13.60
C ALA A 204 2.52 -19.34 -12.15
N CYS A 205 3.61 -20.07 -11.92
CA CYS A 205 4.17 -20.23 -10.58
C CYS A 205 4.73 -18.89 -10.07
N THR A 206 5.43 -18.15 -10.93
CA THR A 206 6.05 -16.84 -10.62
C THR A 206 5.04 -15.70 -10.42
N ASP A 207 3.78 -15.87 -10.86
CA ASP A 207 2.70 -14.92 -10.56
C ASP A 207 2.32 -14.92 -9.07
N CYS A 208 2.59 -16.02 -8.35
CA CYS A 208 2.13 -16.27 -6.98
C CYS A 208 3.24 -16.54 -5.97
N HIS A 209 4.42 -16.98 -6.42
CA HIS A 209 5.56 -17.35 -5.58
C HIS A 209 6.82 -16.61 -6.03
N VAL A 210 7.81 -16.51 -5.14
CA VAL A 210 9.09 -15.86 -5.46
C VAL A 210 9.75 -16.55 -6.65
N ALA A 211 10.08 -15.77 -7.68
CA ALA A 211 10.70 -16.29 -8.88
C ALA A 211 12.19 -16.57 -8.64
N GLU A 212 12.70 -17.66 -9.21
CA GLU A 212 14.15 -17.96 -9.17
C GLU A 212 14.99 -16.92 -9.94
N SER A 213 14.40 -16.27 -10.95
CA SER A 213 15.00 -15.14 -11.65
C SER A 213 15.20 -13.89 -10.77
N GLY A 214 14.53 -13.83 -9.62
CA GLY A 214 14.66 -12.76 -8.63
C GLY A 214 14.05 -11.43 -9.05
N ASP A 215 13.15 -11.40 -10.04
CA ASP A 215 12.57 -10.18 -10.66
C ASP A 215 11.14 -9.84 -10.21
N ASN A 216 10.57 -10.58 -9.24
CA ASN A 216 9.18 -10.39 -8.84
C ASN A 216 8.98 -9.93 -7.39
N ASN A 217 9.99 -9.31 -6.76
CA ASN A 217 9.91 -8.88 -5.36
C ASN A 217 8.72 -7.93 -5.09
N ALA A 218 8.59 -6.87 -5.89
CA ALA A 218 7.49 -5.93 -5.79
C ALA A 218 6.13 -6.58 -6.10
N TRP A 219 6.11 -7.56 -7.01
CA TRP A 219 4.90 -8.30 -7.38
C TRP A 219 4.40 -9.14 -6.21
N ILE A 220 5.30 -9.84 -5.51
CA ILE A 220 4.93 -10.61 -4.32
C ILE A 220 4.52 -9.69 -3.16
N ALA A 221 5.17 -8.54 -2.99
CA ALA A 221 4.73 -7.52 -2.03
C ALA A 221 3.29 -7.07 -2.30
N GLN A 222 2.95 -6.81 -3.57
CA GLN A 222 1.59 -6.50 -4.00
C GLN A 222 0.67 -7.68 -3.71
N LEU A 223 1.00 -8.89 -4.15
CA LEU A 223 0.19 -10.10 -3.98
C LEU A 223 -0.19 -10.38 -2.53
N LEU A 224 0.75 -10.18 -1.61
CA LEU A 224 0.54 -10.30 -0.16
C LEU A 224 -0.19 -9.11 0.45
N MET A 225 -0.49 -8.07 -0.33
CA MET A 225 -1.19 -6.85 0.08
C MET A 225 -0.40 -6.00 1.09
N GLN A 226 0.93 -6.07 1.03
CA GLN A 226 1.85 -5.25 1.84
C GLN A 226 1.97 -3.82 1.31
N GLY A 227 1.41 -3.54 0.13
CA GLY A 227 1.53 -2.25 -0.55
C GLY A 227 2.87 -2.09 -1.28
N THR A 228 2.86 -1.21 -2.29
CA THR A 228 4.00 -1.00 -3.19
C THR A 228 4.40 0.46 -3.35
N GLY A 229 3.75 1.37 -2.63
CA GLY A 229 4.09 2.81 -2.59
C GLY A 229 3.64 3.62 -3.81
N LEU A 230 3.39 2.99 -4.98
CA LEU A 230 3.02 3.77 -6.17
C LEU A 230 1.67 4.45 -6.02
N VAL A 231 0.65 3.75 -5.52
CA VAL A 231 -0.72 4.27 -5.46
C VAL A 231 -1.01 5.09 -4.20
N ASN A 232 0.02 5.52 -3.47
CA ASN A 232 -0.17 6.38 -2.29
C ASN A 232 -0.85 7.69 -2.65
N PHE A 233 -1.53 8.32 -1.70
CA PHE A 233 -2.27 9.56 -1.93
C PHE A 233 -1.72 10.70 -1.09
N ILE A 234 -1.09 11.68 -1.74
CA ILE A 234 -0.57 12.89 -1.07
C ILE A 234 -1.71 13.85 -0.74
N GLY A 235 -2.74 13.91 -1.60
CA GLY A 235 -3.86 14.83 -1.44
C GLY A 235 -3.57 16.21 -2.02
N ARG A 236 -4.40 17.17 -1.62
CA ARG A 236 -4.34 18.56 -2.07
C ARG A 236 -3.16 19.31 -1.46
N PHE A 237 -2.71 18.91 -0.27
CA PHE A 237 -1.64 19.55 0.48
C PHE A 237 -0.41 18.64 0.57
N ALA A 238 0.71 19.10 0.02
CA ALA A 238 2.01 18.49 0.28
C ALA A 238 2.63 19.19 1.50
N TYR A 239 2.89 18.42 2.56
CA TYR A 239 3.54 18.92 3.77
C TYR A 239 5.06 18.83 3.65
N VAL A 240 5.75 19.95 3.81
CA VAL A 240 7.19 20.14 3.59
C VAL A 240 7.84 20.66 4.87
N GLY A 241 8.82 19.93 5.41
CA GLY A 241 9.59 20.35 6.59
C GLY A 241 10.79 21.20 6.18
N GLU A 242 11.07 22.25 6.93
CA GLU A 242 12.03 23.31 6.55
C GLU A 242 13.11 23.57 7.62
N GLY A 243 13.38 22.56 8.45
CA GLY A 243 14.32 22.68 9.58
C GLY A 243 13.88 23.80 10.51
N HIS A 244 14.79 24.72 10.83
CA HIS A 244 14.54 25.86 11.73
C HIS A 244 13.51 26.88 11.23
N HIS A 245 12.93 26.70 10.04
CA HIS A 245 11.86 27.56 9.51
C HIS A 245 10.48 26.92 9.69
N GLY A 246 10.38 25.73 10.26
CA GLY A 246 9.13 25.05 10.55
C GLY A 246 8.68 24.18 9.40
N PHE A 247 7.43 24.31 8.96
CA PHE A 247 6.91 23.54 7.84
C PHE A 247 5.83 24.29 7.07
N GLU A 248 5.59 23.84 5.84
CA GLU A 248 4.55 24.35 4.96
C GLU A 248 3.60 23.27 4.47
N ALA A 249 2.33 23.62 4.34
CA ALA A 249 1.32 22.85 3.61
C ALA A 249 1.08 23.52 2.25
N VAL A 250 1.76 23.03 1.21
CA VAL A 250 1.70 23.60 -0.14
C VAL A 250 0.52 23.00 -0.92
N VAL A 251 -0.30 23.85 -1.55
CA VAL A 251 -1.41 23.39 -2.40
C VAL A 251 -0.87 22.91 -3.74
N VAL A 252 -1.01 21.62 -4.02
CA VAL A 252 -0.44 20.95 -5.21
C VAL A 252 -1.48 20.50 -6.23
N THR A 253 -2.78 20.56 -5.88
CA THR A 253 -3.87 20.22 -6.80
C THR A 253 -4.90 21.34 -6.88
N GLU A 254 -5.68 21.31 -7.96
CA GLU A 254 -6.93 22.05 -8.02
C GLU A 254 -7.86 21.68 -6.86
N ARG A 255 -8.73 22.63 -6.50
CA ARG A 255 -9.66 22.47 -5.38
C ARG A 255 -10.84 21.59 -5.75
N ASP A 256 -11.45 21.85 -6.90
CA ASP A 256 -12.62 21.12 -7.40
C ASP A 256 -12.22 19.82 -8.10
N GLU A 257 -13.20 18.94 -8.32
CA GLU A 257 -12.99 17.67 -8.98
C GLU A 257 -13.06 17.80 -10.52
N PRO A 258 -12.21 17.08 -11.27
CA PRO A 258 -11.16 16.18 -10.78
C PRO A 258 -9.99 16.95 -10.15
N GLN A 259 -9.54 16.59 -8.94
CA GLN A 259 -8.43 17.29 -8.26
C GLN A 259 -7.08 17.04 -8.96
N ALA A 260 -6.89 17.67 -10.11
CA ALA A 260 -5.72 17.53 -10.95
C ALA A 260 -4.50 18.19 -10.29
N VAL A 261 -3.36 17.50 -10.31
CA VAL A 261 -2.09 18.09 -9.87
C VAL A 261 -1.75 19.25 -10.81
N ILE A 262 -1.49 20.43 -10.24
CA ILE A 262 -1.28 21.66 -10.99
C ILE A 262 -0.06 21.50 -11.91
N GLY A 263 -0.22 21.91 -13.16
CA GLY A 263 0.79 21.79 -14.23
C GLY A 263 0.86 20.43 -14.92
N SER A 264 0.14 19.41 -14.44
CA SER A 264 0.13 18.07 -15.06
C SER A 264 -0.65 18.00 -16.37
N ARG A 265 -0.50 16.88 -17.09
CA ARG A 265 -1.33 16.60 -18.28
C ARG A 265 -2.84 16.61 -17.98
N LEU A 266 -3.25 16.08 -16.84
CA LEU A 266 -4.67 16.11 -16.45
C LEU A 266 -5.15 17.54 -16.18
N HIS A 267 -4.29 18.38 -15.61
CA HIS A 267 -4.60 19.80 -15.39
C HIS A 267 -4.79 20.54 -16.72
N GLU A 268 -3.93 20.30 -17.71
CA GLU A 268 -4.09 20.85 -19.06
C GLU A 268 -5.43 20.49 -19.70
N MET A 269 -5.88 19.24 -19.51
CA MET A 269 -7.11 18.73 -20.11
C MET A 269 -8.37 19.20 -19.37
N ALA A 270 -8.35 19.17 -18.04
CA ALA A 270 -9.53 19.45 -17.22
C ALA A 270 -9.69 20.94 -16.86
N TYR A 271 -8.59 21.69 -16.80
CA TYR A 271 -8.51 23.10 -16.39
C TYR A 271 -7.61 23.90 -17.35
N PRO A 272 -7.96 24.01 -18.64
CA PRO A 272 -7.08 24.60 -19.65
C PRO A 272 -6.77 26.08 -19.42
N ALA A 273 -7.64 26.83 -18.72
CA ALA A 273 -7.40 28.24 -18.41
C ALA A 273 -6.38 28.39 -17.26
N GLU A 274 -6.58 27.65 -16.18
CA GLU A 274 -5.73 27.59 -14.99
C GLU A 274 -4.35 27.02 -15.36
N TYR A 275 -4.31 26.01 -16.24
CA TYR A 275 -3.06 25.49 -16.80
C TYR A 275 -2.27 26.58 -17.54
N LYS A 276 -2.91 27.35 -18.43
CA LYS A 276 -2.24 28.45 -19.13
C LYS A 276 -1.75 29.52 -18.17
N ALA A 277 -2.52 29.85 -17.14
CA ALA A 277 -2.11 30.80 -16.10
C ALA A 277 -0.89 30.30 -15.31
N HIS A 278 -0.88 29.02 -14.93
CA HIS A 278 0.25 28.37 -14.27
C HIS A 278 1.52 28.41 -15.12
N LYS A 279 1.41 28.10 -16.42
CA LYS A 279 2.53 28.21 -17.36
C LYS A 279 3.02 29.65 -17.51
N ALA A 280 2.11 30.63 -17.58
CA ALA A 280 2.47 32.06 -17.68
C ALA A 280 3.24 32.57 -16.46
N ARG A 281 3.05 31.96 -15.27
CA ARG A 281 3.81 32.27 -14.05
C ARG A 281 5.13 31.50 -13.92
N GLY A 282 5.54 30.76 -14.95
CA GLY A 282 6.73 29.93 -14.90
C GLY A 282 6.58 28.74 -13.94
N GLU A 283 5.40 28.12 -13.93
CA GLU A 283 5.10 26.89 -13.18
C GLU A 283 5.17 27.04 -11.65
N LYS A 284 5.05 28.27 -11.15
CA LYS A 284 5.00 28.56 -9.72
C LYS A 284 3.61 28.31 -9.15
N LEU A 285 3.54 27.50 -8.09
CA LEU A 285 2.37 27.35 -7.22
C LEU A 285 2.18 28.63 -6.38
N GLU A 286 0.92 28.97 -6.08
CA GLU A 286 0.56 30.27 -5.48
C GLU A 286 0.09 30.17 -4.02
N GLU A 287 -0.47 29.03 -3.60
CA GLU A 287 -1.13 28.87 -2.30
C GLU A 287 -0.35 27.90 -1.41
N SER A 288 0.01 28.36 -0.22
CA SER A 288 0.54 27.54 0.87
C SER A 288 0.15 28.12 2.22
N TYR A 289 0.38 27.35 3.27
CA TYR A 289 0.21 27.77 4.65
C TYR A 289 1.46 27.39 5.45
N HIS A 290 2.10 28.38 6.07
CA HIS A 290 3.34 28.24 6.84
C HIS A 290 3.08 28.19 8.34
N HIS A 291 3.83 27.34 9.05
CA HIS A 291 3.90 27.31 10.50
C HIS A 291 5.37 27.23 10.93
N GLY A 292 5.85 28.21 11.70
CA GLY A 292 7.23 28.26 12.18
C GLY A 292 7.59 27.20 13.23
N GLY A 293 8.88 27.03 13.49
CA GLY A 293 9.42 26.08 14.48
C GLY A 293 10.64 25.34 13.94
N ASP A 294 11.03 24.25 14.59
CA ASP A 294 12.02 23.32 14.06
C ASP A 294 11.33 22.05 13.56
N VAL A 295 11.49 21.68 12.29
CA VAL A 295 10.94 20.43 11.74
C VAL A 295 11.93 19.77 10.80
N LEU A 296 12.58 18.72 11.30
CA LEU A 296 13.57 17.91 10.56
C LEU A 296 12.94 16.75 9.81
N SER A 297 11.81 16.25 10.30
CA SER A 297 11.05 15.14 9.73
C SER A 297 9.58 15.31 10.09
N LEU A 298 8.68 14.95 9.19
CA LEU A 298 7.25 15.00 9.44
C LEU A 298 6.49 13.86 8.78
N GLN A 299 5.34 13.49 9.37
CA GLN A 299 4.45 12.47 8.84
C GLN A 299 3.00 12.76 9.20
N LEU A 300 2.14 12.90 8.19
CA LEU A 300 0.69 13.03 8.36
C LEU A 300 0.05 11.65 8.60
N ARG A 301 -0.89 11.57 9.54
CA ARG A 301 -1.82 10.44 9.69
C ARG A 301 -3.18 10.93 10.18
N GLY A 302 -4.21 10.74 9.36
CA GLY A 302 -5.52 11.35 9.60
C GLY A 302 -5.40 12.87 9.63
N GLU A 303 -5.90 13.48 10.70
CA GLU A 303 -5.86 14.92 10.94
C GLU A 303 -4.60 15.43 11.65
N TYR A 304 -3.69 14.53 12.03
CA TYR A 304 -2.53 14.88 12.84
C TYR A 304 -1.23 14.78 12.05
N LEU A 305 -0.43 15.85 12.12
CA LEU A 305 0.92 15.92 11.57
C LEU A 305 1.95 15.75 12.69
N PHE A 306 2.69 14.65 12.64
CA PHE A 306 3.75 14.33 13.60
C PHE A 306 5.05 14.94 13.10
N ALA A 307 5.78 15.66 13.95
CA ALA A 307 7.01 16.37 13.59
C ALA A 307 8.12 16.12 14.61
N ALA A 308 9.29 15.68 14.13
CA ALA A 308 10.52 15.62 14.91
C ALA A 308 11.24 16.98 14.81
N GLN A 309 11.53 17.59 15.96
CA GLN A 309 11.94 18.99 16.10
C GLN A 309 13.35 19.14 16.72
N GLY A 310 14.24 18.16 16.50
CA GLY A 310 15.58 18.19 17.09
C GLY A 310 15.51 18.25 18.62
N HIS A 311 16.13 19.28 19.20
CA HIS A 311 16.20 19.47 20.65
C HIS A 311 14.85 19.75 21.34
N ASP A 312 13.81 20.08 20.59
CA ASP A 312 12.44 20.24 21.12
C ASP A 312 11.68 18.90 21.21
N GLY A 313 12.23 17.82 20.65
CA GLY A 313 11.66 16.48 20.67
C GLY A 313 10.57 16.25 19.62
N LEU A 314 9.47 15.61 20.01
CA LEU A 314 8.31 15.37 19.14
C LEU A 314 7.21 16.39 19.41
N ARG A 315 6.60 16.90 18.34
CA ARG A 315 5.32 17.63 18.40
C ARG A 315 4.31 17.06 17.41
N VAL A 316 3.04 17.13 17.77
CA VAL A 316 1.91 16.73 16.93
C VAL A 316 1.02 17.94 16.71
N TYR A 317 0.77 18.28 15.46
CA TYR A 317 -0.08 19.39 15.04
C TYR A 317 -1.42 18.86 14.57
N ASP A 318 -2.51 19.52 14.95
CA ASP A 318 -3.84 19.31 14.36
C ASP A 318 -3.92 20.14 13.07
N VAL A 319 -4.09 19.45 11.95
CA VAL A 319 -4.20 20.06 10.62
C VAL A 319 -5.59 19.84 10.00
N ALA A 320 -6.60 19.48 10.80
CA ALA A 320 -7.98 19.30 10.33
C ALA A 320 -8.54 20.56 9.65
N GLN A 321 -8.12 21.72 10.14
CA GLN A 321 -8.58 23.04 9.69
C GLN A 321 -7.78 23.60 8.51
N ILE A 322 -6.92 22.81 7.86
CA ILE A 322 -5.98 23.30 6.84
C ILE A 322 -6.68 24.04 5.68
N ASP A 323 -7.93 23.67 5.38
CA ASP A 323 -8.72 24.26 4.31
C ASP A 323 -9.92 25.10 4.80
N HIS A 324 -10.00 25.35 6.12
CA HIS A 324 -11.10 26.06 6.75
C HIS A 324 -10.85 27.57 6.75
N LYS A 325 -11.44 28.30 5.80
CA LYS A 325 -11.26 29.77 5.68
C LYS A 325 -11.70 30.58 6.92
N GLY A 326 -12.63 30.06 7.72
CA GLY A 326 -13.10 30.70 8.95
C GLY A 326 -12.20 30.46 10.17
N PHE A 327 -11.06 29.79 10.00
CA PHE A 327 -10.13 29.47 11.08
C PHE A 327 -8.77 30.09 10.77
N SER A 328 -8.32 31.01 11.63
CA SER A 328 -7.12 31.82 11.35
C SER A 328 -5.82 31.02 11.46
N GLU A 329 -5.69 30.17 12.48
CA GLU A 329 -4.51 29.32 12.71
C GLU A 329 -4.75 27.93 12.15
N ARG A 330 -4.37 27.68 10.90
CA ARG A 330 -4.77 26.46 10.17
C ARG A 330 -4.08 25.18 10.65
N MET A 331 -2.99 25.31 11.39
CA MET A 331 -2.14 24.21 11.85
C MET A 331 -1.90 24.38 13.35
N VAL A 332 -2.70 23.71 14.17
CA VAL A 332 -2.85 24.06 15.58
C VAL A 332 -1.99 23.16 16.47
N SER A 333 -1.18 23.77 17.33
CA SER A 333 -0.39 23.03 18.34
C SER A 333 -1.22 22.60 19.55
N ALA A 334 -2.31 23.32 19.83
CA ALA A 334 -3.23 23.03 20.91
C ALA A 334 -4.68 23.49 20.59
N PRO A 335 -5.53 22.67 19.93
CA PRO A 335 -6.88 23.04 19.51
C PRO A 335 -7.88 23.37 20.65
N VAL A 336 -7.69 22.84 21.86
CA VAL A 336 -8.60 23.04 23.00
C VAL A 336 -8.00 23.99 24.03
N SER A 337 -6.94 23.57 24.70
CA SER A 337 -6.20 24.36 25.70
C SER A 337 -4.88 23.67 26.04
N PRO A 338 -3.77 24.39 26.30
CA PRO A 338 -2.53 23.81 26.79
C PRO A 338 -2.64 23.06 28.13
N LEU A 339 -3.68 23.34 28.93
CA LEU A 339 -3.97 22.62 30.18
C LEU A 339 -4.82 21.36 29.97
N GLY A 340 -5.56 21.28 28.85
CA GLY A 340 -6.47 20.18 28.53
C GLY A 340 -5.90 19.12 27.59
N GLN A 341 -4.71 19.35 27.05
CA GLN A 341 -4.01 18.40 26.16
C GLN A 341 -2.50 18.63 26.18
N LYS A 342 -1.76 17.59 25.81
CA LYS A 342 -0.32 17.63 25.62
C LYS A 342 0.02 16.85 24.36
N LEU A 343 0.20 17.55 23.25
CA LEU A 343 0.56 17.01 21.94
C LEU A 343 2.05 17.18 21.63
N TYR A 344 2.89 17.11 22.66
CA TYR A 344 4.34 17.19 22.52
C TYR A 344 5.05 16.36 23.58
N LEU A 345 6.26 15.90 23.25
CA LEU A 345 7.15 15.19 24.14
C LEU A 345 8.58 15.65 23.89
N GLY A 346 9.19 16.30 24.89
CA GLY A 346 10.61 16.63 24.84
C GLY A 346 11.47 15.37 24.82
N THR A 347 12.44 15.36 23.91
CA THR A 347 13.55 14.40 23.84
C THR A 347 14.84 15.20 23.63
N LYS A 348 16.01 14.57 23.67
CA LYS A 348 17.28 15.28 23.62
C LYS A 348 17.64 15.83 22.24
N ASP A 349 17.42 15.06 21.18
CA ASP A 349 17.65 15.45 19.79
C ASP A 349 16.90 14.54 18.81
N ALA A 350 15.59 14.76 18.66
CA ALA A 350 14.72 14.02 17.77
C ALA A 350 15.11 14.23 16.29
N SER A 351 15.56 13.16 15.64
CA SER A 351 16.03 13.18 14.25
C SER A 351 14.95 12.83 13.23
N SER A 352 14.05 11.89 13.55
CA SER A 352 12.96 11.50 12.67
C SER A 352 11.77 10.93 13.44
N VAL A 353 10.60 10.93 12.80
CA VAL A 353 9.40 10.25 13.31
C VAL A 353 8.91 9.21 12.31
N ALA A 354 8.70 7.99 12.79
CA ALA A 354 8.15 6.88 12.04
C ALA A 354 6.81 6.44 12.63
N LEU A 355 5.82 6.29 11.77
CA LEU A 355 4.57 5.63 12.08
C LEU A 355 4.55 4.27 11.38
N PRO A 356 4.00 3.21 12.01
CA PRO A 356 3.91 1.89 11.39
C PRO A 356 3.04 1.85 10.11
N THR A 357 2.19 2.86 9.93
CA THR A 357 1.35 3.07 8.75
C THR A 357 0.92 4.53 8.68
N THR A 358 0.65 5.01 7.46
CA THR A 358 0.05 6.34 7.20
C THR A 358 -1.49 6.32 7.29
N MET A 359 -2.09 5.13 7.37
CA MET A 359 -3.52 4.95 7.55
C MET A 359 -3.93 5.15 9.01
N THR A 360 -5.08 5.77 9.26
CA THR A 360 -5.65 5.88 10.60
C THR A 360 -6.07 4.50 11.12
N MET A 361 -5.57 4.15 12.31
CA MET A 361 -5.83 2.89 13.00
C MET A 361 -6.14 3.20 14.47
N ASP A 362 -7.15 2.55 15.03
CA ASP A 362 -7.60 2.76 16.40
C ASP A 362 -7.62 1.42 17.17
N PRO A 363 -6.53 1.09 17.90
CA PRO A 363 -6.44 -0.15 18.65
C PRO A 363 -7.35 -0.22 19.90
N ALA A 364 -7.97 0.89 20.32
CA ALA A 364 -8.85 0.90 21.49
C ALA A 364 -10.27 0.43 21.16
N ARG A 365 -10.66 0.45 19.87
CA ARG A 365 -11.96 -0.07 19.42
C ARG A 365 -12.04 -1.59 19.54
N LYS A 366 -13.22 -2.07 19.96
CA LYS A 366 -13.49 -3.51 20.09
C LYS A 366 -14.04 -4.07 18.78
N VAL A 367 -13.30 -5.01 18.20
CA VAL A 367 -13.77 -5.80 17.06
C VAL A 367 -14.94 -6.68 17.48
N ALA A 368 -16.04 -6.64 16.72
CA ALA A 368 -17.18 -7.51 16.96
C ALA A 368 -16.80 -8.96 16.61
N PRO A 369 -16.91 -9.94 17.54
CA PRO A 369 -16.54 -11.34 17.25
C PRO A 369 -17.28 -11.95 16.06
N ALA A 370 -18.50 -11.48 15.78
CA ALA A 370 -19.30 -11.88 14.64
C ALA A 370 -18.64 -11.56 13.28
N ASN A 371 -17.78 -10.55 13.20
CA ASN A 371 -17.06 -10.19 11.98
C ASN A 371 -15.95 -11.20 11.64
N GLN A 372 -15.41 -11.88 12.66
CA GLN A 372 -14.28 -12.82 12.54
C GLN A 372 -13.01 -12.15 11.98
N GLU A 373 -12.82 -10.86 12.30
CA GLU A 373 -11.62 -10.10 11.98
C GLU A 373 -10.54 -10.34 13.05
N GLN A 374 -9.28 -10.06 12.69
CA GLN A 374 -8.19 -10.03 13.65
C GLN A 374 -8.38 -8.84 14.62
N PRO A 375 -7.75 -8.81 15.81
CA PRO A 375 -7.66 -7.56 16.57
C PRO A 375 -6.69 -6.59 15.87
N VAL A 376 -6.91 -5.28 16.06
CA VAL A 376 -5.93 -4.27 15.65
C VAL A 376 -4.71 -4.38 16.58
N HIS A 377 -3.52 -4.48 15.98
CA HIS A 377 -2.29 -4.67 16.76
C HIS A 377 -1.93 -3.38 17.55
N PRO A 378 -1.51 -3.47 18.84
CA PRO A 378 -1.16 -2.31 19.67
C PRO A 378 -0.03 -1.42 19.10
N LEU A 379 0.81 -1.97 18.22
CA LEU A 379 1.85 -1.24 17.48
C LEU A 379 1.33 0.08 16.87
N TYR A 380 0.10 0.07 16.36
CA TYR A 380 -0.49 1.22 15.67
C TYR A 380 -0.89 2.38 16.61
N ASP A 381 -0.88 2.13 17.92
CA ASP A 381 -1.17 3.11 18.97
C ASP A 381 0.05 4.00 19.31
N TYR A 382 1.19 3.79 18.66
CA TYR A 382 2.45 4.47 19.01
C TYR A 382 3.14 5.08 17.80
N ALA A 383 3.84 6.18 18.05
CA ALA A 383 4.82 6.79 17.17
C ALA A 383 6.22 6.43 17.66
N TYR A 384 7.15 6.29 16.72
CA TYR A 384 8.53 5.90 16.97
C TYR A 384 9.44 7.04 16.56
N VAL A 385 10.13 7.64 17.54
CA VAL A 385 10.99 8.81 17.34
C VAL A 385 12.43 8.35 17.44
N THR A 386 13.18 8.49 16.36
CA THR A 386 14.64 8.34 16.45
C THR A 386 15.22 9.60 17.04
N ASP A 387 16.17 9.44 17.95
CA ASP A 387 16.83 10.51 18.68
C ASP A 387 18.35 10.24 18.67
N ARG A 388 19.16 11.25 18.34
CA ARG A 388 20.61 11.05 18.17
C ARG A 388 21.33 10.75 19.48
N GLU A 389 20.76 11.09 20.63
CA GLU A 389 21.33 10.80 21.94
C GLU A 389 20.60 9.65 22.64
N GLU A 390 19.27 9.68 22.63
CA GLU A 390 18.42 8.73 23.35
C GLU A 390 18.14 7.43 22.57
N GLY A 391 18.49 7.37 21.28
CA GLY A 391 18.26 6.20 20.44
C GLY A 391 16.85 6.15 19.89
N LEU A 392 16.01 5.25 20.39
CA LEU A 392 14.59 5.15 20.01
C LEU A 392 13.72 5.56 21.19
N VAL A 393 12.76 6.46 20.97
CA VAL A 393 11.72 6.84 21.93
C VAL A 393 10.36 6.46 21.38
N VAL A 394 9.56 5.73 22.16
CA VAL A 394 8.20 5.31 21.81
C VAL A 394 7.21 6.26 22.46
N VAL A 395 6.31 6.83 21.66
CA VAL A 395 5.38 7.89 22.09
C VAL A 395 3.94 7.47 21.84
N GLY A 396 3.10 7.58 22.86
CA GLY A 396 1.67 7.26 22.79
C GLY A 396 1.00 7.37 24.17
N PRO A 397 -0.24 6.88 24.33
CA PRO A 397 -1.09 6.29 23.28
C PRO A 397 -1.52 7.34 22.23
N LEU A 398 -1.92 6.88 21.05
CA LEU A 398 -2.38 7.72 19.94
C LEU A 398 -3.88 7.55 19.64
N HIS A 399 -4.51 6.48 20.14
CA HIS A 399 -5.96 6.28 20.00
C HIS A 399 -6.79 7.35 20.72
N THR A 400 -6.22 8.03 21.73
CA THR A 400 -6.88 9.17 22.40
C THR A 400 -7.15 10.31 21.41
N LEU A 401 -6.34 10.41 20.36
CA LEU A 401 -6.56 11.37 19.29
C LEU A 401 -7.72 10.98 18.35
N LEU A 402 -8.32 9.81 18.51
CA LEU A 402 -9.33 9.23 17.61
C LEU A 402 -10.65 8.88 18.29
N ASP A 403 -10.72 8.99 19.62
CA ASP A 403 -11.88 8.57 20.42
C ASP A 403 -12.96 9.67 20.56
N GLY A 404 -12.63 10.90 20.16
CA GLY A 404 -13.51 12.05 20.21
C GLY A 404 -13.61 12.71 21.59
N ASP A 405 -12.77 12.33 22.56
CA ASP A 405 -12.70 12.98 23.87
C ASP A 405 -11.55 14.01 23.92
N PRO A 406 -11.83 15.32 23.76
CA PRO A 406 -10.79 16.35 23.77
C PRO A 406 -10.06 16.49 25.12
N ARG A 407 -10.54 15.85 26.19
CA ARG A 407 -9.99 15.98 27.55
C ARG A 407 -8.89 14.98 27.85
N ASN A 408 -8.58 14.05 26.95
CA ASN A 408 -7.59 12.99 27.19
C ASN A 408 -6.43 12.97 26.18
N ASN A 409 -6.30 14.02 25.37
CA ASN A 409 -5.27 14.19 24.33
C ASN A 409 -3.87 14.42 24.92
N PHE A 410 -3.35 13.43 25.66
CA PHE A 410 -2.04 13.48 26.32
C PHE A 410 -1.14 12.36 25.81
N ILE A 411 -0.25 12.72 24.89
CA ILE A 411 0.84 11.81 24.50
C ILE A 411 1.94 11.82 25.57
N ARG A 412 2.57 10.67 25.79
CA ARG A 412 3.65 10.51 26.75
C ARG A 412 4.71 9.55 26.23
N ARG A 413 5.88 9.59 26.88
CA ARG A 413 6.91 8.56 26.70
C ARG A 413 6.36 7.23 27.21
N ALA A 414 6.19 6.27 26.31
CA ALA A 414 5.69 4.94 26.61
C ALA A 414 6.82 3.91 26.74
N GLY A 415 7.92 4.12 26.01
CA GLY A 415 9.11 3.26 26.05
C GLY A 415 10.31 3.97 25.42
N ALA A 416 11.49 3.37 25.57
CA ALA A 416 12.70 3.81 24.89
C ALA A 416 13.69 2.64 24.75
N PHE A 417 14.62 2.74 23.80
CA PHE A 417 15.65 1.73 23.59
C PHE A 417 16.96 2.35 23.08
N ASN A 418 18.05 2.15 23.82
CA ASN A 418 19.43 2.43 23.38
C ASN A 418 20.46 1.63 24.19
N GLU A 419 20.21 0.34 24.41
CA GLU A 419 21.09 -0.50 25.21
C GLU A 419 22.51 -0.54 24.60
N GLY A 420 23.53 -0.29 25.42
CA GLY A 420 24.92 -0.26 24.97
C GLY A 420 25.22 0.81 23.89
N GLY A 421 24.37 1.83 23.74
CA GLY A 421 24.54 2.90 22.76
C GLY A 421 24.37 2.43 21.31
N VAL A 422 23.72 1.29 21.08
CA VAL A 422 23.56 0.70 19.73
C VAL A 422 22.79 1.60 18.75
N LEU A 423 21.96 2.52 19.26
CA LEU A 423 21.21 3.51 18.49
C LEU A 423 21.76 4.93 18.61
N SER A 424 22.93 5.14 19.24
CA SER A 424 23.55 6.47 19.28
C SER A 424 23.78 7.02 17.88
N GLY A 425 23.30 8.25 17.66
CA GLY A 425 23.29 8.93 16.37
C GLY A 425 22.17 8.51 15.43
N ALA A 426 21.10 7.85 15.91
CA ALA A 426 20.00 7.40 15.05
C ALA A 426 19.47 8.53 14.16
N THR A 427 19.37 8.29 12.85
CA THR A 427 19.02 9.31 11.84
C THR A 427 17.66 9.11 11.20
N SER A 428 17.28 7.86 10.93
CA SER A 428 16.04 7.50 10.25
C SER A 428 15.55 6.14 10.70
N MET A 429 14.25 5.89 10.56
CA MET A 429 13.63 4.60 10.83
C MET A 429 12.53 4.28 9.81
N THR A 430 12.49 3.01 9.38
CA THR A 430 11.36 2.41 8.66
C THR A 430 10.83 1.22 9.46
N ILE A 431 9.51 1.05 9.49
CA ILE A 431 8.83 -0.06 10.16
C ILE A 431 8.22 -0.99 9.10
N ALA A 432 8.52 -2.28 9.19
CA ALA A 432 7.92 -3.33 8.38
C ALA A 432 7.30 -4.39 9.32
N GLY A 433 5.99 -4.31 9.51
CA GLY A 433 5.27 -5.04 10.54
C GLY A 433 5.80 -4.75 11.93
N THR A 434 5.99 -5.77 12.77
CA THR A 434 6.59 -5.63 14.10
C THR A 434 8.13 -5.57 14.09
N ILE A 435 8.75 -5.18 12.97
CA ILE A 435 10.21 -5.01 12.85
C ILE A 435 10.55 -3.57 12.48
N GLY A 436 11.43 -2.94 13.26
CA GLY A 436 11.98 -1.61 12.99
C GLY A 436 13.40 -1.68 12.42
N TYR A 437 13.69 -0.87 11.41
CA TYR A 437 15.02 -0.73 10.81
C TYR A 437 15.50 0.70 11.05
N VAL A 438 16.54 0.86 11.88
CA VAL A 438 17.05 2.17 12.32
C VAL A 438 18.46 2.37 11.78
N THR A 439 18.68 3.48 11.08
CA THR A 439 20.02 3.86 10.59
C THR A 439 20.76 4.64 11.65
N THR A 440 22.02 4.28 11.88
CA THR A 440 22.97 4.96 12.77
C THR A 440 24.28 5.19 12.01
N PRO A 441 25.20 6.05 12.49
CA PRO A 441 26.49 6.24 11.83
C PRO A 441 27.32 4.95 11.71
N ARG A 442 27.04 3.93 12.54
CA ARG A 442 27.80 2.68 12.63
C ARG A 442 27.16 1.51 11.91
N SER A 443 25.83 1.45 11.84
CA SER A 443 25.11 0.26 11.39
C SER A 443 23.65 0.56 11.04
N LEU A 444 23.03 -0.38 10.33
CA LEU A 444 21.59 -0.58 10.34
C LEU A 444 21.23 -1.50 11.53
N ALA A 445 20.54 -0.96 12.53
CA ALA A 445 20.01 -1.74 13.64
C ALA A 445 18.61 -2.28 13.28
N VAL A 446 18.39 -3.56 13.57
CA VAL A 446 17.09 -4.23 13.39
C VAL A 446 16.49 -4.47 14.76
N LEU A 447 15.30 -3.95 14.98
CA LEU A 447 14.58 -3.98 16.26
C LEU A 447 13.31 -4.82 16.15
N GLY A 448 13.02 -5.58 17.20
CA GLY A 448 11.72 -6.20 17.39
C GLY A 448 10.78 -5.27 18.15
N LEU A 449 9.56 -5.10 17.63
CA LEU A 449 8.51 -4.21 18.12
C LEU A 449 7.19 -4.95 18.40
N GLU A 450 7.25 -6.26 18.65
CA GLU A 450 6.07 -7.07 18.98
C GLU A 450 5.39 -6.55 20.25
N ASP A 451 6.17 -6.28 21.31
CA ASP A 451 5.78 -5.42 22.41
C ASP A 451 6.22 -3.98 22.04
N PRO A 452 5.29 -3.08 21.68
CA PRO A 452 5.64 -1.79 21.11
C PRO A 452 6.36 -0.88 22.11
N VAL A 453 6.19 -1.09 23.42
CA VAL A 453 6.81 -0.27 24.48
C VAL A 453 8.07 -0.89 25.06
N LYS A 454 8.44 -2.10 24.62
CA LYS A 454 9.71 -2.76 24.95
C LYS A 454 10.46 -3.17 23.67
N PRO A 455 10.94 -2.21 22.88
CA PRO A 455 11.78 -2.52 21.73
C PRO A 455 13.01 -3.30 22.17
N ARG A 456 13.46 -4.23 21.33
CA ARG A 456 14.70 -4.99 21.58
C ARG A 456 15.52 -5.11 20.32
N LEU A 457 16.84 -5.13 20.47
CA LEU A 457 17.72 -5.42 19.36
C LEU A 457 17.55 -6.87 18.91
N VAL A 458 17.34 -7.06 17.60
CA VAL A 458 17.22 -8.35 16.93
C VAL A 458 18.48 -8.68 16.15
N ALA A 459 19.03 -7.70 15.43
CA ALA A 459 20.27 -7.84 14.68
C ALA A 459 20.91 -6.47 14.41
N GLN A 460 22.16 -6.47 13.95
CA GLN A 460 22.84 -5.28 13.44
C GLN A 460 23.60 -5.61 12.16
N VAL A 461 23.54 -4.72 11.17
CA VAL A 461 24.33 -4.82 9.95
C VAL A 461 25.30 -3.63 9.90
N GLY A 462 26.58 -3.90 10.16
CA GLY A 462 27.66 -2.92 10.05
C GLY A 462 28.24 -2.91 8.64
N ALA A 463 29.30 -3.68 8.40
CA ALA A 463 29.87 -3.82 7.06
C ALA A 463 28.90 -4.53 6.08
N PRO A 464 28.85 -4.12 4.80
CA PRO A 464 29.67 -3.10 4.15
C PRO A 464 29.09 -1.67 4.22
N LEU A 465 28.09 -1.41 5.07
CA LEU A 465 27.51 -0.06 5.19
C LEU A 465 28.54 0.94 5.74
N ARG A 466 28.42 2.19 5.29
CA ARG A 466 29.28 3.32 5.62
C ARG A 466 28.41 4.54 5.95
N ASN A 467 28.24 4.84 7.23
CA ASN A 467 27.38 5.94 7.69
C ASN A 467 25.98 5.91 7.05
N PRO A 468 25.19 4.83 7.25
CA PRO A 468 23.85 4.73 6.68
C PRO A 468 22.93 5.84 7.20
N ARG A 469 22.11 6.42 6.31
CA ARG A 469 21.31 7.63 6.55
C ARG A 469 19.82 7.45 6.34
N ALA A 470 19.43 6.57 5.42
CA ALA A 470 18.04 6.28 5.11
C ALA A 470 17.86 4.80 4.79
N VAL A 471 16.67 4.27 5.06
CA VAL A 471 16.30 2.90 4.76
C VAL A 471 14.85 2.82 4.33
N ALA A 472 14.56 2.03 3.31
CA ALA A 472 13.21 1.63 2.94
C ALA A 472 13.14 0.12 2.73
N VAL A 473 12.00 -0.49 3.06
CA VAL A 473 11.79 -1.94 2.96
C VAL A 473 10.67 -2.24 1.99
N GLN A 474 10.88 -3.23 1.13
CA GLN A 474 9.81 -3.82 0.32
C GLN A 474 9.98 -5.33 0.31
N PHE A 475 9.02 -6.01 0.93
CA PHE A 475 8.99 -7.46 1.06
C PHE A 475 10.30 -8.02 1.64
N ARG A 476 11.17 -8.63 0.83
CA ARG A 476 12.36 -9.34 1.31
C ARG A 476 13.60 -8.48 1.48
N TYR A 477 13.62 -7.25 0.96
CA TYR A 477 14.84 -6.45 0.89
C TYR A 477 14.66 -5.10 1.57
N ALA A 478 15.69 -4.70 2.31
CA ALA A 478 15.91 -3.35 2.79
C ALA A 478 16.93 -2.66 1.88
N PHE A 479 16.56 -1.49 1.36
CA PHE A 479 17.39 -0.64 0.52
C PHE A 479 17.92 0.49 1.41
N VAL A 480 19.23 0.50 1.64
CA VAL A 480 19.89 1.41 2.57
C VAL A 480 20.71 2.41 1.77
N LEU A 481 20.50 3.70 2.04
CA LEU A 481 21.38 4.75 1.56
C LEU A 481 22.48 4.99 2.59
N ASP A 482 23.71 5.03 2.12
CA ASP A 482 24.90 5.31 2.91
C ASP A 482 25.82 6.30 2.17
N SER A 483 27.00 6.61 2.71
CA SER A 483 27.88 7.61 2.11
C SER A 483 28.42 7.25 0.72
N GLU A 484 28.26 6.01 0.27
CA GLU A 484 28.72 5.53 -1.05
C GLU A 484 27.56 5.35 -2.03
N GLY A 485 26.31 5.48 -1.59
CA GLY A 485 25.11 5.37 -2.41
C GLY A 485 24.09 4.37 -1.85
N LEU A 486 23.45 3.60 -2.74
CA LEU A 486 22.45 2.61 -2.36
C LEU A 486 23.09 1.22 -2.20
N LYS A 487 22.76 0.52 -1.11
CA LYS A 487 23.13 -0.88 -0.86
C LYS A 487 21.90 -1.70 -0.48
N VAL A 488 21.93 -2.99 -0.80
CA VAL A 488 20.78 -3.89 -0.56
C VAL A 488 21.11 -4.91 0.53
N ILE A 489 20.21 -5.00 1.51
CA ILE A 489 20.25 -5.97 2.60
C ILE A 489 19.06 -6.92 2.43
N ASP A 490 19.33 -8.22 2.36
CA ASP A 490 18.29 -9.25 2.43
C ASP A 490 17.84 -9.40 3.88
N VAL A 491 16.55 -9.12 4.09
CA VAL A 491 15.86 -9.13 5.39
C VAL A 491 14.74 -10.17 5.42
N THR A 492 14.80 -11.18 4.53
CA THR A 492 13.86 -12.31 4.49
C THR A 492 13.73 -12.96 5.88
N VAL A 493 14.84 -13.02 6.63
CA VAL A 493 14.86 -13.42 8.04
C VAL A 493 15.41 -12.25 8.87
N PRO A 494 14.56 -11.44 9.52
CA PRO A 494 14.99 -10.23 10.22
C PRO A 494 15.99 -10.45 11.37
N SER A 495 16.07 -11.66 11.92
CA SER A 495 17.08 -12.04 12.93
C SER A 495 18.44 -12.40 12.35
N SER A 496 18.55 -12.54 11.03
CA SER A 496 19.80 -12.82 10.33
C SER A 496 19.85 -12.03 9.01
N PRO A 497 19.80 -10.68 9.06
CA PRO A 497 19.89 -9.86 7.87
C PRO A 497 21.29 -9.98 7.26
N ARG A 498 21.37 -10.02 5.92
CA ARG A 498 22.65 -10.15 5.21
C ARG A 498 22.78 -9.10 4.12
N ALA A 499 23.95 -8.47 4.02
CA ALA A 499 24.27 -7.64 2.87
C ALA A 499 24.36 -8.52 1.62
N VAL A 500 23.71 -8.09 0.54
CA VAL A 500 23.77 -8.78 -0.74
C VAL A 500 25.03 -8.35 -1.47
N ALA A 501 25.96 -9.30 -1.67
CA ALA A 501 27.25 -9.02 -2.28
C ALA A 501 27.10 -8.44 -3.69
N GLY A 502 27.72 -7.28 -3.95
CA GLY A 502 27.67 -6.60 -5.25
C GLY A 502 26.37 -5.86 -5.56
N ALA A 503 25.33 -5.96 -4.71
CA ALA A 503 24.08 -5.23 -4.90
C ALA A 503 24.20 -3.80 -4.35
N ALA A 504 24.89 -2.95 -5.12
CA ALA A 504 25.12 -1.56 -4.78
C ALA A 504 25.01 -0.66 -6.01
N VAL A 505 24.53 0.57 -5.81
CA VAL A 505 24.47 1.62 -6.82
C VAL A 505 25.21 2.84 -6.29
N PRO A 506 26.39 3.18 -6.86
CA PRO A 506 27.13 4.37 -6.45
C PRO A 506 26.32 5.64 -6.72
N LEU A 507 26.14 6.47 -5.70
CA LEU A 507 25.50 7.78 -5.78
C LEU A 507 26.27 8.74 -4.88
N ARG A 508 26.59 9.95 -5.36
CA ARG A 508 27.54 10.83 -4.66
C ARG A 508 26.92 11.49 -3.44
N ASP A 509 25.62 11.76 -3.49
CA ASP A 509 24.90 12.52 -2.46
C ASP A 509 23.49 11.96 -2.23
N ALA A 510 23.40 10.66 -1.93
CA ALA A 510 22.12 10.01 -1.64
C ALA A 510 21.62 10.38 -0.23
N ARG A 511 20.48 11.07 -0.15
CA ARG A 511 19.94 11.62 1.11
C ARG A 511 18.68 10.90 1.60
N ALA A 512 17.73 10.63 0.70
CA ALA A 512 16.49 9.94 1.04
C ALA A 512 16.03 9.00 -0.09
N ILE A 513 15.24 7.99 0.26
CA ILE A 513 14.75 6.94 -0.65
C ILE A 513 13.25 6.72 -0.49
N TYR A 514 12.56 6.54 -1.61
CA TYR A 514 11.18 6.08 -1.68
C TYR A 514 11.06 4.91 -2.66
N LEU A 515 10.37 3.84 -2.26
CA LEU A 515 10.15 2.66 -3.11
C LEU A 515 8.76 2.74 -3.74
N ALA A 516 8.69 2.67 -5.07
CA ALA A 516 7.44 2.53 -5.79
C ALA A 516 7.55 1.38 -6.79
N ARG A 517 6.89 0.25 -6.48
CA ARG A 517 6.95 -1.00 -7.26
C ARG A 517 8.40 -1.41 -7.54
N THR A 518 8.83 -1.48 -8.80
CA THR A 518 10.18 -1.93 -9.20
C THR A 518 11.20 -0.81 -9.25
N TYR A 519 10.89 0.39 -8.75
CA TYR A 519 11.82 1.53 -8.74
C TYR A 519 12.06 2.04 -7.32
N ALA A 520 13.31 2.39 -7.05
CA ALA A 520 13.73 3.26 -5.96
C ALA A 520 13.95 4.67 -6.48
N TYR A 521 13.29 5.64 -5.88
CA TYR A 521 13.45 7.07 -6.14
C TYR A 521 14.33 7.63 -5.05
N VAL A 522 15.50 8.14 -5.43
CA VAL A 522 16.51 8.64 -4.49
C VAL A 522 16.67 10.15 -4.69
N ALA A 523 16.45 10.90 -3.61
CA ALA A 523 16.86 12.30 -3.54
C ALA A 523 18.39 12.35 -3.45
N ALA A 524 19.03 12.69 -4.57
CA ALA A 524 20.47 12.59 -4.78
C ALA A 524 21.17 13.95 -4.69
N GLY A 525 20.68 14.85 -3.81
CA GLY A 525 21.26 16.16 -3.56
C GLY A 525 21.51 16.95 -4.83
N SER A 526 22.78 17.23 -5.11
CA SER A 526 23.21 17.97 -6.32
C SER A 526 22.97 17.27 -7.65
N GLU A 527 22.77 15.95 -7.65
CA GLU A 527 22.49 15.17 -8.87
C GLU A 527 20.98 15.20 -9.23
N GLY A 528 20.12 15.69 -8.33
CA GLY A 528 18.68 15.76 -8.52
C GLY A 528 17.97 14.47 -8.06
N LEU A 529 17.06 13.95 -8.89
CA LEU A 529 16.30 12.73 -8.61
C LEU A 529 16.90 11.53 -9.36
N ALA A 530 17.55 10.63 -8.63
CA ALA A 530 18.02 9.36 -9.20
C ALA A 530 16.88 8.32 -9.17
N ILE A 531 16.61 7.70 -10.32
CA ILE A 531 15.63 6.62 -10.48
C ILE A 531 16.41 5.33 -10.69
N VAL A 532 16.33 4.43 -9.71
CA VAL A 532 17.07 3.17 -9.66
C VAL A 532 16.10 2.03 -9.94
N ASP A 533 16.39 1.21 -10.95
CA ASP A 533 15.68 -0.05 -11.18
C ASP A 533 16.08 -1.07 -10.11
N ILE A 534 15.07 -1.56 -9.39
CA ILE A 534 15.16 -2.57 -8.33
C ILE A 534 14.25 -3.77 -8.62
N GLU A 535 13.81 -3.97 -9.87
CA GLU A 535 13.06 -5.16 -10.31
C GLU A 535 13.77 -6.43 -9.85
N LYS A 536 15.10 -6.47 -10.01
CA LYS A 536 16.00 -7.46 -9.42
C LYS A 536 16.78 -6.83 -8.26
N PRO A 537 16.31 -6.93 -7.00
CA PRO A 537 16.93 -6.27 -5.86
C PRO A 537 18.40 -6.64 -5.63
N GLU A 538 18.83 -7.83 -6.06
CA GLU A 538 20.23 -8.27 -5.94
C GLU A 538 21.14 -7.71 -7.04
N LYS A 539 20.57 -7.04 -8.05
CA LYS A 539 21.29 -6.39 -9.17
C LYS A 539 20.66 -5.03 -9.50
N PRO A 540 20.61 -4.10 -8.53
CA PRO A 540 20.03 -2.79 -8.76
C PRO A 540 20.92 -1.99 -9.73
N ARG A 541 20.30 -1.09 -10.51
CA ARG A 541 21.05 -0.20 -11.42
C ARG A 541 20.36 1.13 -11.57
N VAL A 542 21.13 2.19 -11.83
CA VAL A 542 20.54 3.48 -12.23
C VAL A 542 19.83 3.29 -13.56
N GLU A 543 18.54 3.57 -13.61
CA GLU A 543 17.77 3.62 -14.86
C GLU A 543 17.93 5.00 -15.51
N GLN A 544 17.80 6.07 -14.73
CA GLN A 544 18.06 7.43 -15.16
C GLN A 544 18.23 8.39 -13.98
N VAL A 545 18.84 9.55 -14.23
CA VAL A 545 18.90 10.67 -13.30
C VAL A 545 18.15 11.85 -13.92
N PHE A 546 17.28 12.49 -13.14
CA PHE A 546 16.49 13.62 -13.58
C PHE A 546 16.73 14.83 -12.68
N ASN A 547 17.30 15.89 -13.25
CA ASN A 547 17.56 17.15 -12.53
C ASN A 547 16.80 18.35 -13.13
N ALA A 548 15.87 18.11 -14.06
CA ALA A 548 15.11 19.14 -14.78
C ALA A 548 15.99 20.27 -15.37
N GLY A 549 17.10 19.92 -16.01
CA GLY A 549 18.03 20.90 -16.58
C GLY A 549 18.81 21.69 -15.54
N GLY A 550 19.02 21.10 -14.35
CA GLY A 550 19.72 21.72 -13.22
C GLY A 550 18.81 22.48 -12.24
N ALA A 551 17.49 22.50 -12.48
CA ALA A 551 16.54 23.10 -11.56
C ALA A 551 16.43 22.30 -10.24
N ILE A 552 16.61 20.98 -10.28
CA ILE A 552 16.67 20.13 -9.07
C ILE A 552 18.14 19.85 -8.77
N ASN A 553 18.69 20.52 -7.76
CA ASN A 553 20.12 20.49 -7.44
C ASN A 553 20.43 20.50 -5.93
N ASP A 554 19.41 20.31 -5.09
CA ASP A 554 19.55 20.18 -3.64
C ASP A 554 18.46 19.24 -3.10
N ALA A 555 18.27 18.09 -3.77
CA ALA A 555 17.23 17.13 -3.41
C ALA A 555 17.52 16.45 -2.06
N ASN A 556 16.72 16.75 -1.05
CA ASN A 556 16.83 16.24 0.32
C ASN A 556 15.85 15.09 0.61
N ASP A 557 14.60 15.19 0.15
CA ASP A 557 13.60 14.13 0.30
C ASP A 557 12.73 13.96 -0.95
N VAL A 558 12.17 12.76 -1.13
CA VAL A 558 11.22 12.44 -2.21
C VAL A 558 10.09 11.56 -1.69
N LYS A 559 8.86 11.85 -2.11
CA LYS A 559 7.68 11.00 -1.89
C LYS A 559 6.90 10.84 -3.19
N ILE A 560 6.39 9.64 -3.42
CA ILE A 560 5.58 9.32 -4.61
C ILE A 560 4.11 9.22 -4.22
N GLY A 561 3.23 9.69 -5.10
CA GLY A 561 1.79 9.46 -4.99
C GLY A 561 1.11 9.42 -6.35
N MET A 562 -0.01 8.70 -6.42
CA MET A 562 -0.89 8.70 -7.59
C MET A 562 -2.12 9.57 -7.35
N THR A 563 -2.39 10.42 -8.33
CA THR A 563 -3.59 11.22 -8.42
C THR A 563 -4.30 10.88 -9.72
N ASN A 564 -5.53 10.41 -9.61
CA ASN A 564 -6.29 9.86 -10.72
C ASN A 564 -5.54 8.74 -11.45
N GLY A 565 -5.23 8.91 -12.74
CA GLY A 565 -4.49 7.94 -13.55
C GLY A 565 -2.97 8.13 -13.60
N SER A 566 -2.43 9.19 -12.98
CA SER A 566 -1.01 9.58 -13.09
C SER A 566 -0.27 9.46 -11.76
N ALA A 567 1.05 9.29 -11.82
CA ALA A 567 1.93 9.27 -10.65
C ALA A 567 2.88 10.47 -10.65
N PHE A 568 3.14 10.99 -9.46
CA PHE A 568 3.94 12.19 -9.22
C PHE A 568 4.99 11.95 -8.15
N ALA A 569 6.19 12.47 -8.36
CA ALA A 569 7.20 12.62 -7.33
C ALA A 569 7.17 14.05 -6.80
N TYR A 570 7.07 14.17 -5.48
CA TYR A 570 7.23 15.41 -4.74
C TYR A 570 8.65 15.40 -4.18
N VAL A 571 9.44 16.43 -4.48
CA VAL A 571 10.85 16.51 -4.09
C VAL A 571 11.06 17.76 -3.24
N ALA A 572 11.54 17.57 -2.02
CA ALA A 572 12.05 18.64 -1.17
C ALA A 572 13.46 18.98 -1.66
N ASP A 573 13.58 20.06 -2.42
CA ASP A 573 14.78 20.47 -3.15
C ASP A 573 15.53 21.59 -2.41
N GLY A 574 15.62 21.46 -1.08
CA GLY A 574 16.43 22.32 -0.21
C GLY A 574 16.18 23.79 -0.46
N LYS A 575 17.23 24.54 -0.79
CA LYS A 575 17.15 25.99 -1.06
C LYS A 575 16.19 26.39 -2.20
N ASN A 576 15.76 25.45 -3.04
CA ASN A 576 14.85 25.71 -4.16
C ASN A 576 13.37 25.44 -3.82
N GLY A 577 13.09 24.92 -2.62
CA GLY A 577 11.75 24.61 -2.13
C GLY A 577 11.18 23.29 -2.66
N LEU A 578 9.86 23.22 -2.83
CA LEU A 578 9.15 22.03 -3.31
C LEU A 578 9.17 21.97 -4.84
N ARG A 579 9.47 20.79 -5.37
CA ARG A 579 9.32 20.44 -6.80
C ARG A 579 8.27 19.34 -6.97
N VAL A 580 7.41 19.48 -7.97
CA VAL A 580 6.42 18.46 -8.34
C VAL A 580 6.76 17.95 -9.74
N VAL A 581 7.07 16.65 -9.82
CA VAL A 581 7.51 15.97 -11.03
C VAL A 581 6.48 14.93 -11.43
N GLN A 582 5.85 15.07 -12.59
CA GLN A 582 5.01 14.02 -13.16
C GLN A 582 5.91 12.90 -13.67
N ILE A 583 5.83 11.71 -13.06
CA ILE A 583 6.70 10.57 -13.39
C ILE A 583 6.01 9.53 -14.28
N ILE A 584 4.68 9.43 -14.19
CA ILE A 584 3.84 8.62 -15.07
C ILE A 584 2.63 9.49 -15.45
N SER A 585 2.49 9.81 -16.73
CA SER A 585 1.27 10.37 -17.31
C SER A 585 0.41 9.22 -17.83
N ALA A 586 -0.85 9.16 -17.42
CA ALA A 586 -1.80 8.16 -17.90
C ALA A 586 -1.93 8.13 -19.44
N ASN A 587 -1.73 9.29 -20.08
CA ASN A 587 -1.99 9.47 -21.50
C ASN A 587 -0.72 9.43 -22.36
N ASP A 588 0.45 9.72 -21.77
CA ASP A 588 1.67 9.97 -22.54
C ASP A 588 2.82 9.01 -22.18
N THR A 589 2.79 8.36 -21.01
CA THR A 589 3.83 7.39 -20.64
C THR A 589 3.57 6.04 -21.31
N PRO A 590 4.51 5.51 -22.10
CA PRO A 590 4.37 4.18 -22.71
C PRO A 590 4.10 3.11 -21.66
N GLY A 591 3.01 2.36 -21.83
CA GLY A 591 2.62 1.30 -20.89
C GLY A 591 2.13 1.81 -19.54
N ALA A 592 1.66 3.06 -19.41
CA ALA A 592 1.18 3.67 -18.15
C ALA A 592 0.22 2.78 -17.32
N TYR A 593 -0.55 1.92 -17.98
CA TYR A 593 -1.50 0.99 -17.35
C TYR A 593 -0.89 -0.35 -16.89
N GLY A 594 0.37 -0.62 -17.23
CA GLY A 594 1.09 -1.82 -16.77
C GLY A 594 1.60 -1.73 -15.34
N PHE A 595 2.14 -2.84 -14.82
CA PHE A 595 2.62 -2.93 -13.45
C PHE A 595 3.81 -2.03 -13.14
N SER A 596 4.78 -1.83 -14.03
CA SER A 596 5.88 -0.92 -13.71
C SER A 596 6.42 -0.26 -14.97
N PRO A 597 5.65 0.66 -15.59
CA PRO A 597 6.12 1.37 -16.76
C PRO A 597 7.40 2.16 -16.43
N ARG A 598 8.26 2.32 -17.45
CA ARG A 598 9.45 3.16 -17.36
C ARG A 598 9.02 4.62 -17.07
N PRO A 599 9.49 5.25 -15.98
CA PRO A 599 9.14 6.63 -15.66
C PRO A 599 9.57 7.62 -16.74
N THR A 600 8.75 8.63 -17.00
CA THR A 600 9.01 9.75 -17.91
C THR A 600 8.89 11.07 -17.15
N PRO A 601 9.88 11.41 -16.29
CA PRO A 601 9.78 12.56 -15.39
C PRO A 601 9.72 13.89 -16.15
N LEU A 602 8.76 14.72 -15.76
CA LEU A 602 8.58 16.09 -16.21
C LEU A 602 8.34 16.99 -15.00
N LEU A 603 9.15 18.04 -14.83
CA LEU A 603 8.87 19.05 -13.80
C LEU A 603 7.62 19.82 -14.23
N VAL A 604 6.58 19.82 -13.38
CA VAL A 604 5.28 20.44 -13.70
C VAL A 604 4.94 21.60 -12.78
N ALA A 605 5.50 21.64 -11.58
CA ALA A 605 5.27 22.75 -10.66
C ALA A 605 6.42 22.94 -9.67
N THR A 606 6.54 24.15 -9.15
CA THR A 606 7.49 24.53 -8.11
C THR A 606 6.87 25.45 -7.07
N TYR A 607 7.31 25.35 -5.83
CA TYR A 607 6.96 26.30 -4.78
C TYR A 607 8.21 26.68 -3.97
N PRO A 608 8.59 27.97 -3.91
CA PRO A 608 9.70 28.43 -3.07
C PRO A 608 9.25 28.50 -1.60
N THR A 609 9.71 27.57 -0.78
CA THR A 609 9.42 27.53 0.66
C THR A 609 10.13 28.65 1.41
N HIS A 610 9.69 28.96 2.64
CA HIS A 610 10.29 30.00 3.48
C HIS A 610 11.75 29.70 3.84
N GLY A 611 12.03 28.44 4.20
CA GLY A 611 13.35 27.89 4.44
C GLY A 611 13.72 26.76 3.48
N PRO A 612 14.89 26.12 3.65
CA PRO A 612 15.28 24.98 2.82
C PRO A 612 14.32 23.81 3.01
N ALA A 613 13.74 23.27 1.93
CA ALA A 613 12.90 22.09 1.98
C ALA A 613 13.72 20.81 2.28
N LEU A 614 13.54 20.22 3.45
CA LEU A 614 14.35 19.10 3.97
C LEU A 614 13.59 17.77 3.98
N ALA A 615 12.29 17.78 4.27
CA ALA A 615 11.50 16.56 4.48
C ALA A 615 10.11 16.68 3.88
N LEU A 616 9.51 15.53 3.55
CA LEU A 616 8.15 15.45 3.02
C LEU A 616 7.32 14.42 3.77
N SER A 617 6.04 14.72 3.99
CA SER A 617 5.11 13.71 4.51
C SER A 617 4.86 12.66 3.44
N ARG A 618 4.94 11.38 3.80
CA ARG A 618 4.45 10.31 2.94
C ARG A 618 2.93 10.40 2.80
N GLY A 619 2.43 10.14 1.60
CA GLY A 619 1.00 10.07 1.33
C GLY A 619 0.36 8.79 1.88
N LEU A 620 -0.97 8.83 2.05
CA LEU A 620 -1.79 7.73 2.53
C LEU A 620 -1.60 6.46 1.70
N ASP A 621 -1.28 5.34 2.35
CA ASP A 621 -1.21 4.01 1.76
C ASP A 621 -2.61 3.53 1.36
N ARG A 622 -2.83 3.23 0.08
CA ARG A 622 -4.14 2.77 -0.45
C ARG A 622 -4.14 1.32 -0.95
N ASP A 623 -2.98 0.72 -1.19
CA ASP A 623 -2.82 -0.68 -1.62
C ASP A 623 -2.35 -1.62 -0.50
N ARG A 624 -2.30 -1.14 0.74
CA ARG A 624 -1.82 -1.90 1.88
C ARG A 624 -3.00 -2.38 2.74
N ALA A 625 -3.18 -3.68 2.86
CA ALA A 625 -4.23 -4.30 3.67
C ALA A 625 -3.69 -5.05 4.90
N VAL A 626 -2.39 -5.36 4.89
CA VAL A 626 -1.69 -6.12 5.93
C VAL A 626 -0.25 -5.64 6.01
N ASP A 627 0.35 -5.76 7.19
CA ASP A 627 1.79 -5.58 7.34
C ASP A 627 2.60 -6.86 7.05
N GLU A 628 3.91 -6.72 7.02
CA GLU A 628 4.88 -7.78 6.74
C GLU A 628 4.87 -8.91 7.79
N THR A 629 4.26 -8.65 8.96
CA THR A 629 4.08 -9.61 10.06
C THR A 629 2.67 -10.16 10.17
N GLY A 630 1.77 -9.86 9.22
CA GLY A 630 0.43 -10.41 9.18
C GLY A 630 -0.64 -9.64 9.95
N ASN A 631 -0.32 -8.49 10.54
CA ASN A 631 -1.34 -7.69 11.21
C ASN A 631 -2.20 -6.98 10.17
N GLN A 632 -3.52 -7.14 10.33
CA GLN A 632 -4.49 -6.55 9.43
C GLN A 632 -4.54 -5.03 9.59
N LEU A 633 -4.62 -4.32 8.47
CA LEU A 633 -4.73 -2.86 8.39
C LEU A 633 -6.09 -2.44 7.84
N GLY A 634 -6.54 -3.07 6.75
CA GLY A 634 -7.79 -2.74 6.07
C GLY A 634 -8.97 -3.63 6.48
N VAL A 635 -10.18 -3.09 6.40
CA VAL A 635 -11.44 -3.82 6.61
C VAL A 635 -11.79 -4.70 5.40
N PHE A 636 -12.43 -5.86 5.63
CA PHE A 636 -12.84 -6.77 4.55
C PHE A 636 -14.37 -6.88 4.45
N GLY A 637 -14.91 -6.84 3.22
CA GLY A 637 -16.35 -6.78 2.96
C GLY A 637 -17.14 -8.09 3.21
N ARG A 638 -16.51 -9.15 3.72
CA ARG A 638 -17.15 -10.46 3.96
C ARG A 638 -16.76 -11.01 5.32
N ARG A 639 -17.73 -11.62 6.01
CA ARG A 639 -17.51 -12.26 7.31
C ARG A 639 -16.41 -13.32 7.24
N GLY A 640 -15.37 -13.15 8.06
CA GLY A 640 -14.20 -14.02 8.12
C GLY A 640 -13.24 -13.95 6.93
N ALA A 641 -13.48 -13.04 5.97
CA ALA A 641 -12.47 -12.73 4.97
C ALA A 641 -11.42 -11.80 5.59
N ARG A 642 -10.16 -12.02 5.25
CA ARG A 642 -9.01 -11.29 5.83
C ARG A 642 -7.78 -11.45 4.94
N PRO A 643 -6.76 -10.58 5.07
CA PRO A 643 -5.48 -10.84 4.43
C PRO A 643 -4.79 -12.06 5.07
N PHE A 644 -3.68 -12.52 4.49
CA PHE A 644 -2.88 -13.58 5.08
C PHE A 644 -2.23 -13.15 6.39
N ASN A 645 -2.28 -14.03 7.39
CA ASN A 645 -1.51 -13.86 8.62
C ASN A 645 -0.02 -14.18 8.38
N ARG A 646 0.82 -14.01 9.40
CA ARG A 646 2.27 -14.21 9.30
C ARG A 646 2.66 -15.56 8.69
N GLU A 647 2.12 -16.65 9.26
CA GLU A 647 2.45 -18.01 8.85
C GLU A 647 2.00 -18.29 7.41
N GLU A 648 0.79 -17.82 7.05
CA GLU A 648 0.27 -17.93 5.68
C GLU A 648 1.12 -17.15 4.67
N GLN A 649 1.54 -15.93 5.00
CA GLN A 649 2.45 -15.15 4.15
C GLN A 649 3.79 -15.87 4.00
N GLN A 650 4.40 -16.31 5.11
CA GLN A 650 5.69 -16.99 5.10
C GLN A 650 5.66 -18.27 4.25
N ARG A 651 4.60 -19.07 4.30
CA ARG A 651 4.45 -20.25 3.45
C ARG A 651 4.44 -19.96 1.94
N MET A 652 4.22 -18.71 1.52
CA MET A 652 4.29 -18.34 0.10
C MET A 652 5.72 -18.23 -0.43
N TYR A 653 6.71 -18.01 0.46
CA TYR A 653 8.09 -17.75 0.08
C TYR A 653 9.14 -18.47 0.94
N LEU A 654 8.74 -19.21 1.98
CA LEU A 654 9.61 -20.02 2.83
C LEU A 654 9.15 -21.48 2.83
N LEU A 655 10.12 -22.38 2.75
CA LEU A 655 9.98 -23.80 2.99
C LEU A 655 11.07 -24.22 4.00
N ASP A 656 10.66 -24.81 5.13
CA ASP A 656 11.57 -25.17 6.24
C ASP A 656 12.50 -24.03 6.68
N GLY A 657 11.97 -22.81 6.72
CA GLY A 657 12.69 -21.59 7.11
C GLY A 657 13.68 -21.06 6.07
N LYS A 658 13.77 -21.68 4.89
CA LYS A 658 14.63 -21.24 3.79
C LYS A 658 13.79 -20.64 2.68
N LEU A 659 14.37 -19.69 1.94
CA LEU A 659 13.73 -19.12 0.76
C LEU A 659 13.34 -20.23 -0.21
N PHE A 660 12.06 -20.24 -0.60
CA PHE A 660 11.51 -21.12 -1.60
C PHE A 660 11.25 -20.31 -2.88
N THR A 661 11.86 -20.75 -3.98
CA THR A 661 11.71 -20.12 -5.30
C THR A 661 11.13 -21.11 -6.31
N VAL A 662 10.53 -20.56 -7.37
CA VAL A 662 9.89 -21.35 -8.43
C VAL A 662 10.31 -20.89 -9.83
N ARG A 663 10.10 -21.77 -10.81
CA ARG A 663 10.11 -21.48 -12.25
C ARG A 663 8.73 -21.78 -12.84
N ASP A 664 8.42 -21.20 -13.99
CA ASP A 664 7.17 -21.50 -14.71
C ASP A 664 7.26 -22.77 -15.57
N GLN A 665 8.47 -23.27 -15.82
CA GLN A 665 8.67 -24.56 -16.47
C GLN A 665 8.40 -25.70 -15.48
N PRO A 666 7.85 -26.83 -15.96
CA PRO A 666 7.70 -28.01 -15.12
C PRO A 666 9.03 -28.50 -14.52
N PRO A 667 9.05 -28.98 -13.26
CA PRO A 667 10.25 -29.50 -12.61
C PRO A 667 10.74 -30.85 -13.16
N GLY A 668 9.97 -31.48 -14.05
CA GLY A 668 10.24 -32.79 -14.64
C GLY A 668 9.06 -33.29 -15.49
N PRO A 669 9.12 -34.52 -16.02
CA PRO A 669 8.03 -35.08 -16.81
C PRO A 669 6.75 -35.22 -15.96
N ALA A 670 5.60 -35.00 -16.59
CA ALA A 670 4.30 -35.17 -15.95
C ALA A 670 4.09 -36.64 -15.55
N ARG A 671 3.58 -36.90 -14.34
CA ARG A 671 3.09 -38.23 -14.01
C ARG A 671 1.89 -38.56 -14.89
N GLU A 672 1.95 -39.72 -15.52
CA GLU A 672 0.81 -40.26 -16.25
C GLU A 672 -0.33 -40.57 -15.29
N ARG A 673 -1.55 -40.40 -15.80
CA ARG A 673 -2.74 -40.83 -15.08
C ARG A 673 -2.65 -42.36 -15.02
N GLN A 674 -2.43 -42.94 -13.83
CA GLN A 674 -2.67 -44.36 -13.65
C GLN A 674 -4.11 -44.60 -14.11
N ALA A 675 -4.28 -45.39 -15.17
CA ALA A 675 -5.59 -45.84 -15.60
C ALA A 675 -6.25 -46.44 -14.35
N ALA A 676 -7.39 -45.88 -13.95
CA ALA A 676 -8.19 -46.52 -12.92
C ALA A 676 -8.44 -47.94 -13.43
N SER A 677 -7.92 -48.95 -12.73
CA SER A 677 -8.34 -50.32 -12.95
C SER A 677 -9.87 -50.30 -12.94
N GLU A 678 -10.49 -50.65 -14.05
CA GLU A 678 -11.93 -50.80 -14.13
C GLU A 678 -12.36 -51.68 -12.95
N ALA A 679 -13.03 -51.08 -11.97
CA ALA A 679 -13.75 -51.87 -11.00
C ALA A 679 -14.79 -52.65 -11.82
N PRO A 680 -14.82 -54.00 -11.72
CA PRO A 680 -15.76 -54.79 -12.51
C PRO A 680 -17.17 -54.31 -12.22
N ALA A 681 -17.92 -54.06 -13.28
CA ALA A 681 -19.30 -53.64 -13.20
C ALA A 681 -20.08 -54.60 -12.28
N SER A 682 -20.56 -54.08 -11.16
CA SER A 682 -21.58 -54.75 -10.36
C SER A 682 -22.77 -55.07 -11.27
N PRO A 683 -23.24 -56.34 -11.31
CA PRO A 683 -24.33 -56.71 -12.18
C PRO A 683 -25.60 -56.00 -11.72
N ARG A 684 -26.22 -55.24 -12.65
CA ARG A 684 -27.54 -54.66 -12.48
C ARG A 684 -28.54 -55.76 -12.12
N SER A 685 -29.11 -55.71 -10.92
CA SER A 685 -30.35 -56.42 -10.61
C SER A 685 -31.53 -55.66 -11.24
N ARG A 686 -32.43 -56.44 -11.84
CA ARG A 686 -33.62 -56.03 -12.61
C ARG A 686 -34.57 -55.10 -11.89
#